data_AF-A0A848MX73-F1
#
_entry.id   AF-A0A848MX73-F1
#
_cell.length_a   1.000
_cell.length_b   1.000
_cell.length_c   1.000
_cell.angle_alpha   90.00
_cell.angle_beta   90.00
_cell.angle_gamma   90.00
#
_symmetry.space_group_name_H-M   'P 1'
#
loop_
_entity.id
_entity.type
_entity.pdbx_description
1 polymer ?
#
loop_
_entity_poly.entity_id
_entity_poly.type
_entity_poly.pdbx_seq_one_letter_code
_entity_poly.pdbx_strand_id
1 'polypeptide(L)'
;MKRIKSISLVALLFYSIVAMTLPAFNESPEVHAEEVRETQVAPYRNVMYYGDWSIWGGEGNFYPKDIPADQITHLNFAFLDFDSNGDLEFTDTDAAVGAPVGQTGVQWNSASSGILNAIQDLRGKNPNMKIGVSLGGWSKSGDFSEVAADPVKRQNLVENVTRFIKYTNMDFVDVDWEYPADVRQPDLVDNVNDEGTPNAVPEDKENYIILLNEIRESIDEQGEELGKTYELSVALPASQSKLSSGIDIDGLFEVVDFANIMTYDMNGGWGDRSGHHTALYGNPADPNYDQGLSVDQTVQFLREEGAPAEKIVIGAAFYTRGWHEVAEGNDPLLPGLFQTAEQSNRNADLTATYGAKNKSPLVVGDGGRAGGVWPYRNIPDLISATSGLTEYWDDVAKAPYMYSTETGEFFSFDNERSIGYKTQYVQEEELGGVISWMQSQDKETTSTKRDELTNAIKEGLFGNTPLPQHEIVSTPLDISVDITPYTENNVSGYEITLTNNETLIETSTVLSAVEAAQKTVKLPKLMLELNSNETLTSGNFKAGDVTTTNGMVTVDLATVYDGRELAPGASYDFRLQSDTSQVSVDHIDTITLSQRIGTDGIEINHQVIFGVEAPDPSDVEAPSIPTNVAATTINATEVTLNWTASTDNQRVAGYFVYRDGQLVGQPRTPSFTDTGLAPDTQYTYTVKAFDASNNVSAASQPVIVRTLEDSVPGYAAWDASTVYLMGDRVTHLGNAYRAKWWTQGDEPGTQQWGPWELIN
;
A
#
# COMPACT_ATOMS: atom_id res chain seq x y z
N MET A 1 66.55 -10.84 -39.76
CA MET A 1 67.22 -10.20 -40.93
C MET A 1 66.30 -9.07 -41.42
N LYS A 2 66.75 -7.83 -41.65
CA LYS A 2 67.25 -7.27 -42.95
C LYS A 2 66.30 -7.59 -44.12
N ARG A 3 65.71 -6.63 -44.88
CA ARG A 3 65.79 -5.14 -45.02
C ARG A 3 64.36 -4.62 -45.38
N ILE A 4 63.86 -3.41 -45.10
CA ILE A 4 64.36 -2.00 -45.08
C ILE A 4 64.41 -1.30 -46.47
N LYS A 5 63.45 -0.40 -46.74
CA LYS A 5 63.53 1.01 -47.24
C LYS A 5 62.11 1.52 -47.64
N SER A 6 61.53 2.69 -47.32
CA SER A 6 61.88 4.00 -46.69
C SER A 6 61.85 5.21 -47.64
N ILE A 7 61.67 6.44 -47.08
CA ILE A 7 61.47 7.78 -47.72
C ILE A 7 60.00 7.99 -48.17
N SER A 8 59.24 9.06 -47.88
CA SER A 8 59.34 10.25 -46.98
C SER A 8 57.89 10.70 -46.60
N LEU A 9 57.55 11.56 -45.62
CA LEU A 9 58.16 12.70 -44.88
C LEU A 9 57.95 14.10 -45.54
N VAL A 10 57.80 15.15 -44.70
CA VAL A 10 57.38 16.57 -44.95
C VAL A 10 55.85 16.81 -44.93
N ALA A 11 55.27 17.89 -44.39
CA ALA A 11 55.38 18.64 -43.12
C ALA A 11 54.74 20.05 -43.27
N LEU A 12 53.94 20.47 -42.26
CA LEU A 12 53.51 21.85 -41.94
C LEU A 12 52.50 22.62 -42.85
N LEU A 13 51.83 23.58 -42.19
CA LEU A 13 51.12 24.79 -42.69
C LEU A 13 49.68 24.69 -43.26
N PHE A 14 48.71 25.02 -42.40
CA PHE A 14 47.84 26.23 -42.45
C PHE A 14 46.85 26.54 -43.62
N TYR A 15 45.83 27.32 -43.23
CA TYR A 15 44.97 28.26 -44.00
C TYR A 15 43.60 27.80 -44.59
N SER A 16 42.55 28.36 -43.99
CA SER A 16 41.32 28.94 -44.57
C SER A 16 40.36 28.15 -45.47
N ILE A 17 39.08 28.16 -45.06
CA ILE A 17 37.92 28.39 -45.94
C ILE A 17 37.06 29.48 -45.28
N VAL A 18 36.48 30.42 -46.06
CA VAL A 18 35.61 31.51 -45.57
C VAL A 18 34.46 31.75 -46.55
N ALA A 19 33.21 31.62 -46.06
CA ALA A 19 31.92 32.14 -46.57
C ALA A 19 31.52 31.82 -48.04
N MET A 20 30.25 31.68 -48.43
CA MET A 20 29.05 32.44 -48.06
C MET A 20 27.77 31.55 -48.14
N THR A 21 27.04 31.36 -47.03
CA THR A 21 25.83 32.08 -46.56
C THR A 21 24.48 31.66 -47.18
N LEU A 22 23.60 31.12 -46.34
CA LEU A 22 22.15 31.41 -46.27
C LEU A 22 21.79 31.63 -44.76
N PRO A 23 20.64 32.23 -44.42
CA PRO A 23 20.50 32.99 -43.16
C PRO A 23 20.22 32.14 -41.91
N ALA A 24 20.53 32.73 -40.75
CA ALA A 24 20.30 32.16 -39.44
C ALA A 24 18.86 32.40 -38.93
N PHE A 25 18.39 31.49 -38.07
CA PHE A 25 17.57 31.85 -36.92
C PHE A 25 18.41 31.72 -35.65
N ASN A 26 17.96 32.36 -34.57
CA ASN A 26 18.81 32.72 -33.43
C ASN A 26 18.37 31.99 -32.16
N GLU A 27 18.87 30.77 -31.96
CA GLU A 27 18.78 30.09 -30.68
C GLU A 27 19.61 30.86 -29.64
N SER A 28 18.92 31.30 -28.58
CA SER A 28 19.51 31.85 -27.38
C SER A 28 19.72 30.70 -26.39
N PRO A 29 20.71 30.76 -25.47
CA PRO A 29 20.98 29.64 -24.58
C PRO A 29 19.78 29.37 -23.66
N GLU A 30 19.33 28.12 -23.61
CA GLU A 30 18.38 27.68 -22.59
C GLU A 30 19.03 27.81 -21.21
N VAL A 31 18.32 28.50 -20.32
CA VAL A 31 18.72 28.66 -18.93
C VAL A 31 18.10 27.49 -18.18
N HIS A 32 18.90 26.45 -17.89
CA HIS A 32 18.51 25.40 -16.97
C HIS A 32 18.39 25.98 -15.54
N ALA A 33 17.16 26.30 -15.18
CA ALA A 33 16.62 26.23 -13.83
C ALA A 33 15.29 25.43 -13.94
N GLU A 34 14.81 24.75 -12.90
CA GLU A 34 15.32 24.68 -11.51
C GLU A 34 15.72 23.24 -11.14
N GLU A 35 16.02 22.98 -9.87
CA GLU A 35 16.43 21.65 -9.39
C GLU A 35 15.24 20.67 -9.42
N VAL A 36 15.32 19.65 -10.29
CA VAL A 36 14.59 18.40 -10.06
C VAL A 36 15.06 17.88 -8.70
N ARG A 37 14.15 17.82 -7.73
CA ARG A 37 14.37 16.99 -6.55
C ARG A 37 14.32 15.54 -7.03
N GLU A 38 15.49 14.99 -7.35
CA GLU A 38 15.64 13.54 -7.46
C GLU A 38 15.09 12.94 -6.17
N THR A 39 14.00 12.19 -6.25
CA THR A 39 13.54 11.29 -5.20
C THR A 39 14.62 10.24 -5.04
N GLN A 40 15.59 10.55 -4.18
CA GLN A 40 16.80 9.77 -3.98
C GLN A 40 16.42 8.39 -3.46
N VAL A 41 16.30 7.44 -4.39
CA VAL A 41 15.96 6.04 -4.12
C VAL A 41 16.89 5.55 -3.02
N ALA A 42 16.31 5.03 -1.94
CA ALA A 42 17.10 4.52 -0.83
C ALA A 42 18.01 3.41 -1.36
N PRO A 43 19.35 3.49 -1.17
CA PRO A 43 20.27 2.50 -1.74
C PRO A 43 20.08 1.10 -1.13
N TYR A 44 19.41 1.03 0.03
CA TYR A 44 19.05 -0.20 0.73
C TYR A 44 17.65 -0.06 1.32
N ARG A 45 16.99 -1.19 1.55
CA ARG A 45 15.76 -1.30 2.34
C ARG A 45 16.10 -1.84 3.73
N ASN A 46 15.62 -1.18 4.78
CA ASN A 46 15.40 -1.79 6.10
C ASN A 46 13.91 -2.09 6.22
N VAL A 47 13.54 -3.36 6.11
CA VAL A 47 12.16 -3.86 6.07
C VAL A 47 11.83 -4.56 7.40
N MET A 48 10.60 -4.40 7.87
CA MET A 48 10.20 -4.87 9.19
C MET A 48 8.81 -5.51 9.17
N TYR A 49 8.70 -6.74 9.65
CA TYR A 49 7.39 -7.36 9.91
C TYR A 49 6.82 -6.91 11.26
N TYR A 50 5.52 -6.60 11.25
CA TYR A 50 4.71 -6.30 12.43
C TYR A 50 3.45 -7.17 12.41
N GLY A 51 3.46 -8.27 13.17
CA GLY A 51 2.31 -9.14 13.36
C GLY A 51 1.18 -8.44 14.12
N ASP A 52 -0.07 -8.62 13.73
CA ASP A 52 -1.24 -7.99 14.35
C ASP A 52 -1.36 -8.33 15.85
N TRP A 53 -1.04 -9.58 16.21
CA TRP A 53 -0.93 -10.08 17.58
C TRP A 53 0.10 -9.34 18.46
N SER A 54 0.95 -8.47 17.90
CA SER A 54 1.90 -7.63 18.64
C SER A 54 1.23 -6.80 19.74
N ILE A 55 -0.02 -6.38 19.52
CA ILE A 55 -0.76 -5.54 20.46
C ILE A 55 -1.22 -6.29 21.72
N TRP A 56 -1.09 -7.61 21.77
CA TRP A 56 -1.56 -8.43 22.88
C TRP A 56 -0.45 -8.73 23.92
N GLY A 57 -0.88 -9.27 25.06
CA GLY A 57 -0.01 -9.48 26.22
C GLY A 57 1.16 -10.45 26.00
N GLY A 58 1.07 -11.35 25.01
CA GLY A 58 2.18 -12.26 24.65
C GLY A 58 3.41 -11.51 24.14
N GLU A 59 3.19 -10.47 23.33
CA GLU A 59 4.22 -9.57 22.80
C GLU A 59 4.42 -8.31 23.66
N GLY A 60 3.80 -8.28 24.84
CA GLY A 60 3.94 -7.21 25.82
C GLY A 60 3.22 -5.92 25.44
N ASN A 61 2.07 -6.04 24.75
CA ASN A 61 1.24 -4.92 24.28
C ASN A 61 2.02 -3.89 23.45
N PHE A 62 2.70 -4.37 22.41
CA PHE A 62 3.58 -3.58 21.56
C PHE A 62 2.78 -2.94 20.41
N TYR A 63 2.49 -1.64 20.54
CA TYR A 63 1.61 -0.93 19.61
C TYR A 63 2.41 -0.23 18.49
N PRO A 64 1.78 0.21 17.38
CA PRO A 64 2.50 0.86 16.29
C PRO A 64 3.30 2.10 16.72
N LYS A 65 2.80 2.87 17.70
CA LYS A 65 3.53 4.00 18.31
C LYS A 65 4.86 3.63 18.99
N ASP A 66 5.12 2.35 19.24
CA ASP A 66 6.32 1.84 19.94
C ASP A 66 7.40 1.32 18.97
N ILE A 67 7.12 1.32 17.67
CA ILE A 67 8.07 1.02 16.58
C ILE A 67 9.11 2.17 16.49
N PRO A 68 10.41 1.86 16.29
CA PRO A 68 11.45 2.82 15.90
C PRO A 68 11.31 3.22 14.42
N ALA A 69 10.21 3.89 14.08
CA ALA A 69 9.85 4.18 12.69
C ALA A 69 10.80 5.16 11.96
N ASP A 70 11.67 5.85 12.69
CA ASP A 70 12.78 6.68 12.17
C ASP A 70 14.00 5.86 11.71
N GLN A 71 14.00 4.54 11.96
CA GLN A 71 15.10 3.62 11.65
C GLN A 71 14.80 2.64 10.50
N ILE A 72 13.53 2.51 10.10
CA ILE A 72 13.05 1.59 9.06
C ILE A 72 12.57 2.34 7.81
N THR A 73 12.53 1.62 6.69
CA THR A 73 12.07 2.15 5.38
C THR A 73 10.75 1.54 4.92
N HIS A 74 10.45 0.31 5.35
CA HIS A 74 9.27 -0.45 4.94
C HIS A 74 8.71 -1.20 6.15
N LEU A 75 7.38 -1.19 6.34
CA LEU A 75 6.69 -1.87 7.42
C LEU A 75 5.58 -2.77 6.84
N ASN A 76 5.78 -4.09 6.95
CA ASN A 76 4.84 -5.11 6.51
C ASN A 76 3.85 -5.40 7.66
N PHE A 77 2.58 -5.05 7.48
CA PHE A 77 1.50 -5.51 8.34
C PHE A 77 1.27 -7.01 8.09
N ALA A 78 1.60 -7.82 9.10
CA ALA A 78 1.47 -9.28 9.06
C ALA A 78 0.23 -9.69 9.88
N PHE A 79 -0.72 -10.47 9.39
CA PHE A 79 -0.95 -10.82 7.99
C PHE A 79 -2.37 -10.42 7.61
N LEU A 80 -2.63 -10.35 6.30
CA LEU A 80 -3.97 -10.41 5.77
C LEU A 80 -4.16 -11.76 5.10
N ASP A 81 -5.33 -12.33 5.29
CA ASP A 81 -5.69 -13.68 4.89
C ASP A 81 -6.75 -13.62 3.78
N PHE A 82 -7.01 -14.74 3.10
CA PHE A 82 -8.09 -14.81 2.11
C PHE A 82 -8.62 -16.24 1.95
N ASP A 83 -9.92 -16.34 1.69
CA ASP A 83 -10.58 -17.62 1.53
C ASP A 83 -10.34 -18.25 0.14
N SER A 84 -10.77 -19.51 0.00
CA SER A 84 -10.75 -20.26 -1.26
C SER A 84 -11.47 -19.61 -2.46
N ASN A 85 -12.14 -18.46 -2.33
CA ASN A 85 -12.71 -17.68 -3.43
C ASN A 85 -11.94 -16.37 -3.72
N GLY A 86 -10.92 -16.04 -2.91
CA GLY A 86 -10.17 -14.79 -2.97
C GLY A 86 -10.76 -13.67 -2.10
N ASP A 87 -11.76 -13.95 -1.24
CA ASP A 87 -12.34 -12.96 -0.35
C ASP A 87 -11.49 -12.79 0.92
N LEU A 88 -11.09 -11.54 1.21
CA LEU A 88 -10.14 -11.23 2.29
C LEU A 88 -10.73 -11.49 3.69
N GLU A 89 -9.91 -12.09 4.56
CA GLU A 89 -10.17 -12.28 5.99
C GLU A 89 -9.09 -11.61 6.86
N PHE A 90 -9.45 -11.17 8.07
CA PHE A 90 -8.48 -10.69 9.07
C PHE A 90 -8.08 -11.83 10.00
N THR A 91 -6.78 -12.04 10.21
CA THR A 91 -6.24 -12.94 11.24
C THR A 91 -6.71 -12.55 12.64
N ASP A 92 -6.73 -11.25 12.94
CA ASP A 92 -7.40 -10.68 14.12
C ASP A 92 -8.13 -9.37 13.76
N THR A 93 -9.46 -9.44 13.64
CA THR A 93 -10.31 -8.27 13.35
C THR A 93 -10.26 -7.23 14.46
N ASP A 94 -10.17 -7.66 15.73
CA ASP A 94 -10.12 -6.74 16.86
C ASP A 94 -8.78 -6.01 16.88
N ALA A 95 -7.66 -6.65 16.50
CA ALA A 95 -6.38 -5.98 16.34
C ALA A 95 -6.31 -5.06 15.11
N ALA A 96 -6.76 -5.54 13.95
CA ALA A 96 -6.68 -4.81 12.68
C ALA A 96 -7.48 -3.50 12.69
N VAL A 97 -8.74 -3.53 13.19
CA VAL A 97 -9.69 -2.40 13.11
C VAL A 97 -10.41 -2.07 14.43
N GLY A 98 -10.45 -2.96 15.42
CA GLY A 98 -11.30 -2.77 16.63
C GLY A 98 -10.64 -2.04 17.81
N ALA A 99 -9.37 -2.30 18.09
CA ALA A 99 -8.74 -2.00 19.37
C ALA A 99 -8.12 -0.58 19.44
N PRO A 100 -8.16 0.09 20.61
CA PRO A 100 -7.49 1.36 20.83
C PRO A 100 -6.00 1.16 21.14
N VAL A 101 -5.17 1.12 20.09
CA VAL A 101 -3.72 0.80 20.15
C VAL A 101 -2.82 2.01 20.47
N GLY A 102 -3.27 2.86 21.41
CA GLY A 102 -2.42 3.87 22.07
C GLY A 102 -2.49 5.30 21.56
N GLN A 103 -3.23 5.61 20.50
CA GLN A 103 -3.55 6.98 20.10
C GLN A 103 -4.53 7.62 21.10
N THR A 104 -4.29 8.88 21.52
CA THR A 104 -5.11 9.51 22.56
C THR A 104 -6.51 9.80 22.06
N GLY A 105 -7.52 9.38 22.84
CA GLY A 105 -8.93 9.65 22.56
C GLY A 105 -9.65 8.55 21.79
N VAL A 106 -8.94 7.69 21.04
CA VAL A 106 -9.52 6.55 20.30
C VAL A 106 -10.23 5.58 21.26
N GLN A 107 -11.41 5.11 20.85
CA GLN A 107 -12.26 4.19 21.63
C GLN A 107 -12.57 2.94 20.79
N TRP A 108 -12.76 1.79 21.44
CA TRP A 108 -13.04 0.52 20.77
C TRP A 108 -14.14 0.61 19.70
N ASN A 109 -13.87 0.10 18.49
CA ASN A 109 -14.72 0.15 17.29
C ASN A 109 -15.14 1.57 16.82
N SER A 110 -14.39 2.63 17.13
CA SER A 110 -14.53 3.92 16.40
C SER A 110 -13.79 3.87 15.06
N ALA A 111 -14.14 4.76 14.11
CA ALA A 111 -13.52 4.79 12.78
C ALA A 111 -12.00 5.08 12.77
N SER A 112 -11.45 5.47 13.93
CA SER A 112 -10.02 5.75 14.18
C SER A 112 -9.27 4.58 14.86
N SER A 113 -9.88 3.40 14.97
CA SER A 113 -9.39 2.26 15.77
C SER A 113 -8.54 1.26 14.97
N GLY A 114 -7.87 0.38 15.71
CA GLY A 114 -7.06 -0.71 15.18
C GLY A 114 -5.70 -0.27 14.64
N ILE A 115 -4.88 -1.27 14.31
CA ILE A 115 -3.52 -1.10 13.78
C ILE A 115 -3.54 -0.33 12.47
N LEU A 116 -4.50 -0.59 11.57
CA LEU A 116 -4.53 -0.04 10.21
C LEU A 116 -4.70 1.50 10.20
N ASN A 117 -5.40 2.07 11.19
CA ASN A 117 -5.43 3.52 11.43
C ASN A 117 -4.15 4.00 12.13
N ALA A 118 -3.68 3.27 13.14
CA ALA A 118 -2.54 3.67 13.96
C ALA A 118 -1.20 3.74 13.20
N ILE A 119 -1.01 2.92 12.16
CA ILE A 119 0.16 3.01 11.27
C ILE A 119 0.14 4.27 10.38
N GLN A 120 -1.01 4.91 10.15
CA GLN A 120 -1.09 6.19 9.42
C GLN A 120 -0.50 7.35 10.25
N ASP A 121 -0.92 7.43 11.51
CA ASP A 121 -0.39 8.39 12.50
C ASP A 121 1.08 8.13 12.85
N LEU A 122 1.58 6.89 12.66
CA LEU A 122 3.01 6.57 12.70
C LEU A 122 3.74 7.04 11.43
N ARG A 123 3.21 6.74 10.23
CA ARG A 123 3.84 7.08 8.94
C ARG A 123 3.96 8.58 8.74
N GLY A 124 2.92 9.38 9.01
CA GLY A 124 3.05 10.84 8.86
C GLY A 124 4.04 11.49 9.83
N LYS A 125 4.39 10.82 10.94
CA LYS A 125 5.47 11.26 11.86
C LYS A 125 6.85 10.87 11.34
N ASN A 126 6.92 9.87 10.47
CA ASN A 126 8.13 9.24 9.95
C ASN A 126 7.96 8.99 8.43
N PRO A 127 7.88 10.05 7.59
CA PRO A 127 7.59 9.91 6.15
C PRO A 127 8.69 9.18 5.36
N ASN A 128 9.75 8.73 6.03
CA ASN A 128 10.74 7.78 5.52
C ASN A 128 10.25 6.32 5.44
N MET A 129 9.06 6.01 5.94
CA MET A 129 8.53 4.65 6.03
C MET A 129 7.36 4.46 5.06
N LYS A 130 7.51 3.55 4.10
CA LYS A 130 6.40 2.95 3.36
C LYS A 130 5.68 1.92 4.25
N ILE A 131 4.37 1.82 4.12
CA ILE A 131 3.56 0.79 4.81
C ILE A 131 2.91 -0.15 3.79
N GLY A 132 2.84 -1.43 4.08
CA GLY A 132 2.26 -2.43 3.17
C GLY A 132 1.57 -3.56 3.91
N VAL A 133 0.82 -4.37 3.17
CA VAL A 133 0.15 -5.57 3.66
C VAL A 133 0.90 -6.81 3.20
N SER A 134 1.13 -7.76 4.11
CA SER A 134 1.64 -9.09 3.76
C SER A 134 0.50 -10.09 3.71
N LEU A 135 0.36 -10.77 2.58
CA LEU A 135 -0.67 -11.78 2.33
C LEU A 135 -0.15 -13.16 2.76
N GLY A 136 -0.86 -13.81 3.68
CA GLY A 136 -0.62 -15.20 4.08
C GLY A 136 0.45 -15.41 5.16
N GLY A 137 1.64 -15.83 4.74
CA GLY A 137 2.67 -16.41 5.61
C GLY A 137 2.36 -17.84 6.05
N TRP A 138 3.24 -18.43 6.87
CA TRP A 138 3.25 -19.86 7.23
C TRP A 138 1.87 -20.46 7.45
N SER A 139 1.08 -19.89 8.37
CA SER A 139 -0.19 -20.49 8.79
C SER A 139 -1.34 -20.28 7.81
N LYS A 140 -1.24 -19.27 6.93
CA LYS A 140 -2.31 -18.74 6.08
C LYS A 140 -1.94 -18.80 4.59
N SER A 141 -1.32 -19.91 4.22
CA SER A 141 -0.95 -20.21 2.82
C SER A 141 -1.88 -21.25 2.17
N GLY A 142 -2.96 -21.65 2.84
CA GLY A 142 -3.77 -22.82 2.45
C GLY A 142 -4.41 -22.71 1.07
N ASP A 143 -4.98 -21.54 0.77
CA ASP A 143 -5.81 -21.32 -0.41
C ASP A 143 -5.08 -20.71 -1.63
N PHE A 144 -3.81 -20.28 -1.48
CA PHE A 144 -3.01 -19.71 -2.59
C PHE A 144 -3.02 -20.58 -3.86
N SER A 145 -2.80 -21.90 -3.73
CA SER A 145 -2.70 -22.80 -4.90
C SER A 145 -4.03 -22.88 -5.66
N GLU A 146 -5.16 -22.99 -4.96
CA GLU A 146 -6.47 -23.03 -5.60
C GLU A 146 -6.89 -21.68 -6.19
N VAL A 147 -6.57 -20.57 -5.50
CA VAL A 147 -6.89 -19.22 -5.96
C VAL A 147 -6.02 -18.82 -7.15
N ALA A 148 -4.72 -19.07 -7.10
CA ALA A 148 -3.80 -18.76 -8.20
C ALA A 148 -4.07 -19.62 -9.46
N ALA A 149 -4.59 -20.84 -9.31
CA ALA A 149 -4.91 -21.71 -10.45
C ALA A 149 -6.21 -21.34 -11.19
N ASP A 150 -7.19 -20.70 -10.53
CA ASP A 150 -8.48 -20.33 -11.14
C ASP A 150 -8.54 -18.83 -11.46
N PRO A 151 -8.60 -18.41 -12.75
CA PRO A 151 -8.63 -16.99 -13.12
C PRO A 151 -9.78 -16.17 -12.51
N VAL A 152 -10.91 -16.80 -12.13
CA VAL A 152 -12.02 -16.07 -11.51
C VAL A 152 -11.74 -15.80 -10.02
N LYS A 153 -11.19 -16.78 -9.30
CA LYS A 153 -10.75 -16.61 -7.91
C LYS A 153 -9.58 -15.62 -7.82
N ARG A 154 -8.60 -15.76 -8.73
CA ARG A 154 -7.40 -14.91 -8.79
C ARG A 154 -7.75 -13.45 -9.02
N GLN A 155 -8.62 -13.17 -10.01
CA GLN A 155 -9.13 -11.82 -10.27
C GLN A 155 -9.87 -11.24 -9.06
N ASN A 156 -10.68 -12.04 -8.35
CA ASN A 156 -11.37 -11.58 -7.13
C ASN A 156 -10.37 -11.20 -6.03
N LEU A 157 -9.32 -12.01 -5.81
CA LEU A 157 -8.24 -11.68 -4.86
C LEU A 157 -7.51 -10.38 -5.26
N VAL A 158 -7.15 -10.24 -6.54
CA VAL A 158 -6.50 -9.04 -7.09
C VAL A 158 -7.37 -7.79 -6.86
N GLU A 159 -8.64 -7.81 -7.27
CA GLU A 159 -9.59 -6.70 -7.05
C GLU A 159 -9.83 -6.40 -5.57
N ASN A 160 -9.80 -7.42 -4.70
CA ASN A 160 -9.94 -7.25 -3.26
C ASN A 160 -8.69 -6.60 -2.63
N VAL A 161 -7.48 -7.09 -2.95
CA VAL A 161 -6.20 -6.54 -2.46
C VAL A 161 -6.01 -5.11 -2.94
N THR A 162 -6.23 -4.85 -4.23
CA THR A 162 -6.16 -3.52 -4.84
C THR A 162 -7.14 -2.54 -4.17
N ARG A 163 -8.34 -2.97 -3.76
CA ARG A 163 -9.25 -2.12 -2.98
C ARG A 163 -8.79 -1.95 -1.52
N PHE A 164 -8.27 -3.00 -0.88
CA PHE A 164 -7.76 -2.93 0.49
C PHE A 164 -6.64 -1.89 0.64
N ILE A 165 -5.65 -1.88 -0.27
CA ILE A 165 -4.54 -0.91 -0.21
C ILE A 165 -4.99 0.53 -0.50
N LYS A 166 -6.04 0.72 -1.33
CA LYS A 166 -6.70 2.03 -1.55
C LYS A 166 -7.32 2.56 -0.25
N TYR A 167 -8.15 1.74 0.40
CA TYR A 167 -8.86 2.14 1.62
C TYR A 167 -7.91 2.33 2.82
N THR A 168 -6.88 1.49 2.94
CA THR A 168 -5.85 1.63 4.00
C THR A 168 -4.73 2.62 3.67
N ASN A 169 -4.77 3.25 2.48
CA ASN A 169 -3.70 4.08 1.90
C ASN A 169 -2.29 3.48 2.06
N MET A 170 -2.17 2.16 1.84
CA MET A 170 -0.89 1.47 1.83
C MET A 170 -0.09 1.76 0.55
N ASP A 171 1.20 1.51 0.60
CA ASP A 171 2.19 1.87 -0.43
C ASP A 171 2.71 0.65 -1.20
N PHE A 172 2.49 -0.57 -0.68
CA PHE A 172 2.92 -1.80 -1.33
C PHE A 172 2.10 -3.03 -0.90
N VAL A 173 2.18 -4.08 -1.71
CA VAL A 173 1.71 -5.44 -1.41
C VAL A 173 2.93 -6.35 -1.24
N ASP A 174 2.91 -7.23 -0.24
CA ASP A 174 3.88 -8.29 0.01
C ASP A 174 3.14 -9.63 -0.08
N VAL A 175 3.63 -10.59 -0.87
CA VAL A 175 3.01 -11.92 -0.99
C VAL A 175 3.91 -12.98 -0.33
N ASP A 176 3.44 -13.57 0.76
CA ASP A 176 4.18 -14.55 1.56
C ASP A 176 3.50 -15.93 1.41
N TRP A 177 3.73 -16.58 0.28
CA TRP A 177 3.24 -17.94 0.01
C TRP A 177 4.26 -18.98 0.50
N GLU A 178 3.89 -19.74 1.54
CA GLU A 178 4.73 -20.75 2.18
C GLU A 178 4.22 -22.21 1.98
N TYR A 179 4.38 -22.87 0.82
CA TYR A 179 5.12 -22.46 -0.39
C TYR A 179 4.49 -23.03 -1.67
N PRO A 180 4.69 -22.39 -2.84
CA PRO A 180 4.36 -22.94 -4.15
C PRO A 180 4.94 -24.36 -4.34
N ALA A 181 4.11 -25.29 -4.83
CA ALA A 181 4.46 -26.68 -5.14
C ALA A 181 4.99 -27.56 -3.99
N ASP A 182 5.01 -27.08 -2.74
CA ASP A 182 5.41 -27.84 -1.55
C ASP A 182 4.17 -28.23 -0.73
N VAL A 183 3.78 -29.50 -0.75
CA VAL A 183 2.53 -29.98 -0.10
C VAL A 183 2.75 -30.16 1.40
N ARG A 184 2.37 -29.15 2.18
CA ARG A 184 2.37 -29.17 3.64
C ARG A 184 0.98 -29.49 4.17
N GLN A 185 0.89 -30.21 5.29
CA GLN A 185 -0.37 -30.42 6.01
C GLN A 185 -0.48 -29.45 7.20
N PRO A 186 -1.70 -29.07 7.62
CA PRO A 186 -1.96 -28.34 8.86
C PRO A 186 -1.13 -28.81 10.06
N ASP A 187 -0.31 -27.92 10.63
CA ASP A 187 0.42 -28.17 11.86
C ASP A 187 -0.36 -27.69 13.09
N LEU A 188 -1.52 -28.34 13.29
CA LEU A 188 -2.44 -28.11 14.42
C LEU A 188 -1.82 -28.40 15.80
N VAL A 189 -0.55 -28.82 15.87
CA VAL A 189 0.24 -28.94 17.09
C VAL A 189 0.94 -27.63 17.44
N ASP A 190 1.33 -26.82 16.45
CA ASP A 190 1.94 -25.51 16.67
C ASP A 190 0.89 -24.40 16.73
N ASN A 191 0.04 -24.31 15.69
CA ASN A 191 -1.06 -23.35 15.60
C ASN A 191 -2.35 -24.08 15.19
N VAL A 192 -3.41 -23.96 16.00
CA VAL A 192 -4.71 -24.59 15.72
C VAL A 192 -5.45 -23.99 14.51
N ASN A 193 -4.97 -22.85 14.01
CA ASN A 193 -5.46 -22.15 12.81
C ASN A 193 -4.46 -22.23 11.63
N ASP A 194 -3.50 -23.16 11.64
CA ASP A 194 -2.62 -23.41 10.50
C ASP A 194 -3.30 -24.30 9.44
N GLU A 195 -3.38 -23.82 8.21
CA GLU A 195 -4.00 -24.50 7.07
C GLU A 195 -3.07 -25.44 6.31
N GLY A 196 -1.75 -25.33 6.47
CA GLY A 196 -0.80 -25.98 5.59
C GLY A 196 -0.76 -25.37 4.18
N THR A 197 -0.39 -26.21 3.21
CA THR A 197 -0.55 -25.99 1.77
C THR A 197 -1.05 -27.30 1.14
N PRO A 198 -2.19 -27.84 1.60
CA PRO A 198 -2.61 -29.22 1.34
C PRO A 198 -2.94 -29.50 -0.12
N ASN A 199 -3.22 -28.44 -0.88
CA ASN A 199 -3.64 -28.46 -2.28
C ASN A 199 -2.51 -28.11 -3.27
N ALA A 200 -1.30 -27.79 -2.80
CA ALA A 200 -0.19 -27.32 -3.65
C ALA A 200 0.16 -28.30 -4.79
N VAL A 201 0.53 -27.75 -5.96
CA VAL A 201 0.81 -28.49 -7.19
C VAL A 201 2.04 -27.95 -7.93
N PRO A 202 2.75 -28.75 -8.74
CA PRO A 202 3.89 -28.28 -9.54
C PRO A 202 3.58 -27.08 -10.44
N GLU A 203 2.33 -26.96 -10.90
CA GLU A 203 1.80 -25.85 -11.68
C GLU A 203 1.76 -24.51 -10.91
N ASP A 204 1.87 -24.52 -9.57
CA ASP A 204 1.95 -23.31 -8.73
C ASP A 204 3.09 -22.37 -9.18
N LYS A 205 4.20 -22.94 -9.68
CA LYS A 205 5.36 -22.19 -10.18
C LYS A 205 5.03 -21.30 -11.39
N GLU A 206 4.05 -21.68 -12.21
CA GLU A 206 3.55 -20.85 -13.32
C GLU A 206 2.42 -19.94 -12.81
N ASN A 207 1.49 -20.48 -12.01
CA ASN A 207 0.35 -19.72 -11.46
C ASN A 207 0.78 -18.54 -10.59
N TYR A 208 1.88 -18.64 -9.84
CA TYR A 208 2.40 -17.57 -8.99
C TYR A 208 2.87 -16.37 -9.81
N ILE A 209 3.54 -16.61 -10.95
CA ILE A 209 3.95 -15.55 -11.87
C ILE A 209 2.73 -14.86 -12.49
N ILE A 210 1.67 -15.61 -12.81
CA ILE A 210 0.41 -15.04 -13.32
C ILE A 210 -0.25 -14.15 -12.24
N LEU A 211 -0.34 -14.63 -10.99
CA LEU A 211 -0.85 -13.85 -9.86
C LEU A 211 -0.05 -12.56 -9.64
N LEU A 212 1.28 -12.61 -9.65
CA LEU A 212 2.11 -11.42 -9.45
C LEU A 212 1.96 -10.41 -10.59
N ASN A 213 1.81 -10.85 -11.85
CA ASN A 213 1.54 -9.95 -12.97
C ASN A 213 0.15 -9.29 -12.86
N GLU A 214 -0.89 -10.04 -12.51
CA GLU A 214 -2.25 -9.47 -12.35
C GLU A 214 -2.33 -8.50 -11.15
N ILE A 215 -1.62 -8.77 -10.05
CA ILE A 215 -1.45 -7.80 -8.95
C ILE A 215 -0.74 -6.55 -9.47
N ARG A 216 0.41 -6.70 -10.15
CA ARG A 216 1.23 -5.58 -10.68
C ARG A 216 0.41 -4.66 -11.60
N GLU A 217 -0.28 -5.22 -12.59
CA GLU A 217 -1.15 -4.48 -13.52
C GLU A 217 -2.26 -3.72 -12.77
N SER A 218 -2.92 -4.37 -11.80
CA SER A 218 -4.01 -3.77 -11.03
C SER A 218 -3.57 -2.64 -10.09
N ILE A 219 -2.40 -2.77 -9.45
CA ILE A 219 -1.87 -1.71 -8.58
C ILE A 219 -1.17 -0.58 -9.37
N ASP A 220 -0.69 -0.85 -10.60
CA ASP A 220 -0.23 0.19 -11.51
C ASP A 220 -1.38 1.05 -12.05
N GLU A 221 -2.49 0.45 -12.50
CA GLU A 221 -3.68 1.21 -12.93
C GLU A 221 -4.23 2.09 -11.80
N GLN A 222 -4.34 1.55 -10.58
CA GLN A 222 -4.69 2.33 -9.39
C GLN A 222 -3.64 3.40 -9.05
N GLY A 223 -2.36 3.13 -9.30
CA GLY A 223 -1.28 4.08 -9.12
C GLY A 223 -1.42 5.29 -10.04
N GLU A 224 -1.68 5.06 -11.33
CA GLU A 224 -1.95 6.11 -12.30
C GLU A 224 -3.23 6.92 -11.96
N GLU A 225 -4.31 6.28 -11.47
CA GLU A 225 -5.51 6.98 -10.99
C GLU A 225 -5.22 7.96 -9.84
N LEU A 226 -4.32 7.58 -8.93
CA LEU A 226 -4.08 8.30 -7.66
C LEU A 226 -2.85 9.21 -7.69
N GLY A 227 -2.05 9.19 -8.76
CA GLY A 227 -0.76 9.87 -8.81
C GLY A 227 0.29 9.24 -7.88
N LYS A 228 0.23 7.92 -7.68
CA LYS A 228 1.02 7.17 -6.69
C LYS A 228 1.75 6.00 -7.34
N THR A 229 2.98 5.71 -6.93
CA THR A 229 3.67 4.47 -7.31
C THR A 229 3.57 3.45 -6.19
N TYR A 230 2.91 2.32 -6.45
CA TYR A 230 2.88 1.17 -5.55
C TYR A 230 4.07 0.24 -5.79
N GLU A 231 4.61 -0.37 -4.74
CA GLU A 231 5.57 -1.48 -4.89
C GLU A 231 4.88 -2.85 -4.75
N LEU A 232 5.47 -3.88 -5.36
CA LEU A 232 5.11 -5.28 -5.18
C LEU A 232 6.34 -6.04 -4.66
N SER A 233 6.19 -6.71 -3.53
CA SER A 233 7.22 -7.56 -2.93
C SER A 233 6.69 -8.96 -2.66
N VAL A 234 7.61 -9.88 -2.37
CA VAL A 234 7.31 -11.27 -2.00
C VAL A 234 8.21 -11.70 -0.87
N ALA A 235 7.77 -12.65 -0.05
CA ALA A 235 8.67 -13.41 0.80
C ALA A 235 9.03 -14.75 0.14
N LEU A 236 10.30 -15.16 0.24
CA LEU A 236 10.83 -16.36 -0.43
C LEU A 236 11.64 -17.26 0.53
N PRO A 237 11.57 -18.59 0.37
CA PRO A 237 12.35 -19.52 1.19
C PRO A 237 13.84 -19.40 0.92
N ALA A 238 14.68 -19.52 1.96
CA ALA A 238 16.12 -19.67 1.78
C ALA A 238 16.54 -21.05 1.22
N SER A 239 15.65 -22.04 1.26
CA SER A 239 15.92 -23.39 0.77
C SER A 239 16.01 -23.45 -0.75
N GLN A 240 17.22 -23.68 -1.27
CA GLN A 240 17.50 -23.86 -2.71
C GLN A 240 16.56 -24.89 -3.37
N SER A 241 16.20 -25.98 -2.68
CA SER A 241 15.28 -26.98 -3.22
C SER A 241 13.85 -26.47 -3.36
N LYS A 242 13.35 -25.64 -2.42
CA LYS A 242 12.03 -25.02 -2.52
C LYS A 242 11.99 -23.95 -3.61
N LEU A 243 13.03 -23.12 -3.69
CA LEU A 243 13.21 -22.15 -4.78
C LEU A 243 13.17 -22.86 -6.14
N SER A 244 13.98 -23.92 -6.30
CA SER A 244 14.03 -24.72 -7.54
C SER A 244 12.66 -25.27 -7.96
N SER A 245 11.89 -25.83 -7.02
CA SER A 245 10.61 -26.48 -7.30
C SER A 245 9.44 -25.50 -7.50
N GLY A 246 9.35 -24.46 -6.67
CA GLY A 246 8.18 -23.60 -6.57
C GLY A 246 8.31 -22.23 -7.23
N ILE A 247 9.52 -21.71 -7.45
CA ILE A 247 9.73 -20.30 -7.85
C ILE A 247 10.41 -20.23 -9.22
N ASP A 248 9.82 -19.50 -10.17
CA ASP A 248 10.52 -19.08 -11.39
C ASP A 248 11.26 -17.77 -11.12
N ILE A 249 12.56 -17.86 -10.85
CA ILE A 249 13.36 -16.76 -10.28
C ILE A 249 13.48 -15.60 -11.28
N ASP A 250 13.88 -15.90 -12.52
CA ASP A 250 14.05 -14.92 -13.60
C ASP A 250 12.73 -14.14 -13.83
N GLY A 251 11.63 -14.86 -14.07
CA GLY A 251 10.30 -14.27 -14.29
C GLY A 251 9.71 -13.55 -13.07
N LEU A 252 10.00 -13.98 -11.84
CA LEU A 252 9.54 -13.29 -10.64
C LEU A 252 10.25 -11.93 -10.47
N PHE A 253 11.57 -11.89 -10.68
CA PHE A 253 12.34 -10.67 -10.52
C PHE A 253 12.20 -9.67 -11.68
N GLU A 254 11.59 -10.05 -12.82
CA GLU A 254 11.07 -9.09 -13.80
C GLU A 254 9.89 -8.28 -13.23
N VAL A 255 9.04 -8.88 -12.38
CA VAL A 255 7.74 -8.33 -11.94
C VAL A 255 7.79 -7.61 -10.59
N VAL A 256 8.51 -8.15 -9.60
CA VAL A 256 8.54 -7.61 -8.22
C VAL A 256 9.58 -6.49 -8.08
N ASP A 257 9.34 -5.52 -7.21
CA ASP A 257 10.28 -4.45 -6.85
C ASP A 257 11.44 -4.96 -5.96
N PHE A 258 11.16 -5.95 -5.11
CA PHE A 258 12.13 -6.68 -4.29
C PHE A 258 11.56 -8.00 -3.74
N ALA A 259 12.45 -8.89 -3.28
CA ALA A 259 12.08 -10.12 -2.60
C ALA A 259 12.75 -10.22 -1.23
N ASN A 260 11.93 -10.47 -0.22
CA ASN A 260 12.26 -10.69 1.18
C ASN A 260 12.68 -12.15 1.38
N ILE A 261 13.98 -12.42 1.32
CA ILE A 261 14.49 -13.78 1.43
C ILE A 261 14.57 -14.17 2.90
N MET A 262 13.79 -15.18 3.28
CA MET A 262 13.70 -15.72 4.63
C MET A 262 14.95 -16.55 4.97
N THR A 263 16.11 -15.89 5.06
CA THR A 263 17.40 -16.47 5.49
C THR A 263 17.49 -16.60 7.02
N TYR A 264 16.39 -17.04 7.60
CA TYR A 264 16.22 -17.53 8.95
C TYR A 264 15.52 -18.89 8.88
N ASP A 265 15.38 -19.56 10.02
CA ASP A 265 14.66 -20.84 10.13
C ASP A 265 15.21 -21.99 9.26
N MET A 266 16.45 -21.85 8.82
CA MET A 266 17.16 -22.86 8.03
C MET A 266 17.50 -24.12 8.86
N ASN A 267 17.50 -24.02 10.19
CA ASN A 267 17.65 -25.14 11.12
C ASN A 267 16.74 -24.94 12.35
N GLY A 268 16.26 -26.03 12.96
CA GLY A 268 15.44 -25.96 14.17
C GLY A 268 15.09 -27.34 14.75
N GLY A 269 14.38 -27.34 15.88
CA GLY A 269 14.02 -28.53 16.67
C GLY A 269 13.14 -29.60 15.99
N TRP A 270 12.82 -29.43 14.70
CA TRP A 270 12.29 -30.48 13.83
C TRP A 270 13.36 -31.50 13.42
N GLY A 271 14.64 -31.09 13.36
CA GLY A 271 15.78 -31.97 13.10
C GLY A 271 16.43 -32.50 14.38
N ASP A 272 17.07 -33.68 14.30
CA ASP A 272 17.78 -34.32 15.41
C ASP A 272 19.16 -33.71 15.71
N ARG A 273 19.55 -32.64 15.01
CA ARG A 273 20.89 -32.04 15.08
C ARG A 273 20.82 -30.53 15.23
N SER A 274 21.64 -30.00 16.12
CA SER A 274 21.83 -28.56 16.32
C SER A 274 22.54 -27.92 15.12
N GLY A 275 22.20 -26.66 14.84
CA GLY A 275 22.81 -25.87 13.77
C GLY A 275 22.40 -24.40 13.86
N HIS A 276 22.94 -23.56 12.97
CA HIS A 276 22.56 -22.16 12.92
C HIS A 276 21.29 -21.99 12.08
N HIS A 277 20.28 -21.27 12.59
CA HIS A 277 19.05 -21.04 11.82
C HIS A 277 19.14 -19.83 10.87
N THR A 278 20.08 -18.91 11.09
CA THR A 278 20.19 -17.64 10.34
C THR A 278 21.64 -17.22 10.01
N ALA A 279 22.55 -18.20 9.90
CA ALA A 279 23.97 -17.95 9.62
C ALA A 279 24.22 -17.24 8.29
N LEU A 280 25.20 -16.32 8.29
CA LEU A 280 25.63 -15.59 7.10
C LEU A 280 26.33 -16.53 6.10
N TYR A 281 27.27 -17.34 6.56
CA TYR A 281 27.98 -18.31 5.74
C TYR A 281 27.73 -19.74 6.21
N GLY A 282 27.71 -20.69 5.28
CA GLY A 282 27.68 -22.11 5.60
C GLY A 282 29.00 -22.53 6.24
N ASN A 283 28.95 -23.27 7.35
CA ASN A 283 30.16 -23.84 7.95
C ASN A 283 30.42 -25.25 7.35
N PRO A 284 31.56 -25.51 6.69
CA PRO A 284 31.86 -26.83 6.13
C PRO A 284 32.05 -27.96 7.17
N ALA A 285 31.96 -27.66 8.46
CA ALA A 285 31.85 -28.65 9.53
C ALA A 285 30.42 -29.16 9.77
N ASP A 286 29.40 -28.49 9.21
CA ASP A 286 28.01 -28.94 9.27
C ASP A 286 27.78 -30.15 8.34
N PRO A 287 27.32 -31.31 8.84
CA PRO A 287 26.92 -32.43 7.98
C PRO A 287 25.78 -32.12 7.01
N ASN A 288 25.07 -30.99 7.20
CA ASN A 288 24.03 -30.48 6.31
C ASN A 288 24.52 -29.38 5.35
N TYR A 289 25.82 -29.04 5.31
CA TYR A 289 26.38 -27.96 4.48
C TYR A 289 25.94 -28.00 3.00
N ASP A 290 25.89 -29.20 2.41
CA ASP A 290 25.48 -29.45 1.02
C ASP A 290 23.98 -29.16 0.75
N GLN A 291 23.18 -28.81 1.76
CA GLN A 291 21.77 -28.39 1.60
C GLN A 291 21.61 -26.90 1.24
N GLY A 292 22.70 -26.12 1.21
CA GLY A 292 22.67 -24.70 0.81
C GLY A 292 22.11 -23.74 1.87
N LEU A 293 22.12 -24.12 3.14
CA LEU A 293 21.37 -23.49 4.23
C LEU A 293 22.16 -22.38 4.97
N SER A 294 22.49 -21.31 4.25
CA SER A 294 23.02 -20.05 4.80
C SER A 294 22.69 -18.86 3.90
N VAL A 295 22.78 -17.63 4.42
CA VAL A 295 22.50 -16.40 3.63
C VAL A 295 23.30 -16.37 2.32
N ASP A 296 24.62 -16.57 2.40
CA ASP A 296 25.50 -16.60 1.22
C ASP A 296 25.10 -17.69 0.22
N GLN A 297 24.94 -18.94 0.68
CA GLN A 297 24.55 -20.05 -0.20
C GLN A 297 23.19 -19.82 -0.88
N THR A 298 22.24 -19.17 -0.20
CA THR A 298 20.96 -18.75 -0.80
C THR A 298 21.15 -17.62 -1.81
N VAL A 299 21.90 -16.58 -1.46
CA VAL A 299 22.10 -15.38 -2.30
C VAL A 299 22.88 -15.71 -3.57
N GLN A 300 23.95 -16.52 -3.50
CA GLN A 300 24.66 -16.95 -4.71
C GLN A 300 23.77 -17.80 -5.62
N PHE A 301 22.94 -18.70 -5.07
CA PHE A 301 21.99 -19.49 -5.85
C PHE A 301 20.95 -18.61 -6.56
N LEU A 302 20.37 -17.63 -5.87
CA LEU A 302 19.43 -16.67 -6.47
C LEU A 302 20.08 -15.91 -7.64
N ARG A 303 21.34 -15.48 -7.50
CA ARG A 303 22.10 -14.76 -8.55
C ARG A 303 22.51 -15.68 -9.71
N GLU A 304 22.83 -16.95 -9.44
CA GLU A 304 23.11 -17.95 -10.49
C GLU A 304 21.85 -18.25 -11.34
N GLU A 305 20.67 -18.22 -10.72
CA GLU A 305 19.35 -18.39 -11.38
C GLU A 305 18.72 -17.06 -11.88
N GLY A 306 19.45 -15.93 -11.84
CA GLY A 306 19.09 -14.68 -12.54
C GLY A 306 18.69 -13.47 -11.68
N ALA A 307 18.51 -13.62 -10.36
CA ALA A 307 18.02 -12.54 -9.50
C ALA A 307 18.94 -11.30 -9.46
N PRO A 308 18.42 -10.08 -9.72
CA PRO A 308 19.17 -8.83 -9.55
C PRO A 308 19.51 -8.59 -8.07
N ALA A 309 20.77 -8.24 -7.78
CA ALA A 309 21.27 -8.09 -6.42
C ALA A 309 20.49 -7.03 -5.63
N GLU A 310 20.21 -5.89 -6.25
CA GLU A 310 19.48 -4.75 -5.71
C GLU A 310 18.00 -5.03 -5.38
N LYS A 311 17.48 -6.18 -5.83
CA LYS A 311 16.14 -6.69 -5.47
C LYS A 311 16.16 -7.75 -4.36
N ILE A 312 17.33 -8.26 -3.96
CA ILE A 312 17.46 -9.27 -2.90
C ILE A 312 17.56 -8.59 -1.52
N VAL A 313 16.60 -8.86 -0.63
CA VAL A 313 16.57 -8.37 0.76
C VAL A 313 16.76 -9.55 1.71
N ILE A 314 17.81 -9.57 2.53
CA ILE A 314 18.17 -10.75 3.36
C ILE A 314 17.56 -10.72 4.76
N GLY A 315 17.24 -11.87 5.33
CA GLY A 315 16.58 -12.01 6.64
C GLY A 315 17.51 -11.91 7.87
N ALA A 316 17.04 -11.19 8.88
CA ALA A 316 17.55 -11.17 10.26
C ALA A 316 16.49 -11.68 11.25
N ALA A 317 16.89 -12.52 12.21
CA ALA A 317 15.97 -13.15 13.15
C ALA A 317 16.04 -12.52 14.56
N PHE A 318 14.97 -11.84 14.98
CA PHE A 318 14.87 -11.23 16.31
C PHE A 318 14.42 -12.24 17.38
N TYR A 319 14.71 -13.53 17.18
CA TYR A 319 14.31 -14.65 18.05
C TYR A 319 15.32 -15.79 17.93
N THR A 320 15.30 -16.70 18.90
CA THR A 320 16.10 -17.93 18.89
C THR A 320 15.36 -19.09 18.22
N ARG A 321 16.09 -20.06 17.66
CA ARG A 321 15.65 -21.46 17.55
C ARG A 321 16.59 -22.38 18.32
N GLY A 322 16.04 -23.43 18.94
CA GLY A 322 16.81 -24.21 19.91
C GLY A 322 16.42 -25.67 20.08
N TRP A 323 17.36 -26.44 20.65
CA TRP A 323 17.31 -27.90 20.86
C TRP A 323 17.60 -28.27 22.31
N HIS A 324 17.00 -29.36 22.76
CA HIS A 324 17.07 -29.90 24.11
C HIS A 324 18.10 -31.03 24.20
N GLU A 325 18.83 -31.09 25.33
CA GLU A 325 19.77 -32.18 25.66
C GLU A 325 20.74 -32.54 24.50
N VAL A 326 21.29 -31.52 23.83
CA VAL A 326 22.30 -31.65 22.77
C VAL A 326 23.63 -32.12 23.36
N ALA A 327 24.28 -33.08 22.70
CA ALA A 327 25.59 -33.58 23.12
C ALA A 327 26.70 -32.52 22.93
N GLU A 328 27.67 -32.45 23.86
CA GLU A 328 28.75 -31.45 23.86
C GLU A 328 29.68 -31.53 22.62
N GLY A 329 29.83 -32.71 22.02
CA GLY A 329 30.69 -32.93 20.87
C GLY A 329 32.17 -33.11 21.24
N ASN A 330 33.08 -32.69 20.35
CA ASN A 330 34.53 -32.82 20.54
C ASN A 330 35.32 -31.51 20.28
N ASP A 331 34.65 -30.44 19.85
CA ASP A 331 35.29 -29.12 19.68
C ASP A 331 35.09 -28.29 20.96
N PRO A 332 36.15 -27.95 21.71
CA PRO A 332 36.04 -27.17 22.94
C PRO A 332 35.88 -25.66 22.72
N LEU A 333 35.94 -25.19 21.47
CA LEU A 333 35.66 -23.80 21.09
C LEU A 333 34.22 -23.64 20.56
N LEU A 334 33.68 -24.69 19.93
CA LEU A 334 32.32 -24.76 19.41
C LEU A 334 31.53 -25.95 20.00
N PRO A 335 31.38 -26.05 21.34
CA PRO A 335 30.66 -27.14 21.98
C PRO A 335 29.16 -27.10 21.62
N GLY A 336 28.55 -28.27 21.49
CA GLY A 336 27.14 -28.43 21.15
C GLY A 336 26.75 -28.08 19.71
N LEU A 337 27.65 -27.56 18.87
CA LEU A 337 27.37 -27.19 17.48
C LEU A 337 27.50 -28.40 16.53
N PHE A 338 26.52 -28.59 15.65
CA PHE A 338 26.42 -29.74 14.73
C PHE A 338 26.43 -31.11 15.45
N GLN A 339 25.85 -31.18 16.64
CA GLN A 339 25.75 -32.39 17.46
C GLN A 339 24.29 -32.87 17.55
N THR A 340 24.08 -34.12 17.95
CA THR A 340 22.74 -34.71 18.08
C THR A 340 22.03 -34.25 19.36
N ALA A 341 20.74 -33.97 19.24
CA ALA A 341 19.79 -33.65 20.31
C ALA A 341 19.01 -34.90 20.75
N GLU A 342 18.60 -34.97 22.02
CA GLU A 342 17.72 -36.04 22.50
C GLU A 342 16.24 -35.68 22.29
N GLN A 343 15.42 -36.64 21.84
CA GLN A 343 13.97 -36.43 21.65
C GLN A 343 13.18 -36.52 22.99
N SER A 344 13.78 -36.04 24.07
CA SER A 344 13.31 -36.22 25.44
C SER A 344 12.27 -35.17 25.89
N ASN A 345 12.17 -34.02 25.21
CA ASN A 345 11.19 -32.96 25.49
C ASN A 345 9.80 -33.23 24.85
N ARG A 346 8.79 -32.39 25.13
CA ARG A 346 7.41 -32.55 24.62
C ARG A 346 6.82 -31.27 24.02
N ASN A 347 6.02 -31.44 22.96
CA ASN A 347 5.10 -30.43 22.43
C ASN A 347 3.81 -30.36 23.27
N ALA A 348 2.92 -29.40 23.00
CA ALA A 348 1.65 -29.24 23.71
C ALA A 348 0.67 -30.43 23.59
N ASP A 349 0.79 -31.23 22.52
CA ASP A 349 0.01 -32.47 22.30
C ASP A 349 0.63 -33.71 22.98
N LEU A 350 1.75 -33.54 23.69
CA LEU A 350 2.58 -34.59 24.30
C LEU A 350 3.32 -35.51 23.30
N THR A 351 3.48 -35.11 22.03
CA THR A 351 4.47 -35.74 21.13
C THR A 351 5.90 -35.42 21.56
N ALA A 352 6.83 -36.31 21.24
CA ALA A 352 8.25 -36.14 21.52
C ALA A 352 8.90 -35.16 20.53
N THR A 353 9.76 -34.27 21.01
CA THR A 353 10.46 -33.26 20.19
C THR A 353 11.92 -33.13 20.62
N TYR A 354 12.77 -32.76 19.67
CA TYR A 354 14.17 -32.38 19.91
C TYR A 354 14.29 -30.91 20.33
N GLY A 355 13.26 -30.09 20.12
CA GLY A 355 13.33 -28.65 20.35
C GLY A 355 13.36 -28.27 21.84
N ALA A 356 14.07 -27.18 22.15
CA ALA A 356 14.13 -26.61 23.48
C ALA A 356 12.80 -25.94 23.90
N LYS A 357 12.70 -25.51 25.16
CA LYS A 357 11.52 -24.79 25.67
C LYS A 357 11.47 -23.38 25.10
N ASN A 358 10.27 -22.89 24.79
CA ASN A 358 10.03 -21.52 24.34
C ASN A 358 9.93 -20.53 25.53
N LYS A 359 10.01 -19.22 25.26
CA LYS A 359 9.78 -18.14 26.24
C LYS A 359 8.36 -18.14 26.83
N SER A 360 7.38 -18.58 26.04
CA SER A 360 5.99 -18.80 26.46
C SER A 360 5.82 -20.29 26.81
N PRO A 361 5.41 -20.64 28.04
CA PRO A 361 5.21 -22.04 28.42
C PRO A 361 4.10 -22.69 27.60
N LEU A 362 4.36 -23.90 27.09
CA LEU A 362 3.35 -24.70 26.38
C LEU A 362 2.24 -25.13 27.33
N VAL A 363 0.99 -25.01 26.89
CA VAL A 363 -0.20 -25.43 27.63
C VAL A 363 -0.76 -26.69 26.97
N VAL A 364 -0.89 -27.77 27.75
CA VAL A 364 -1.24 -29.09 27.22
C VAL A 364 -2.67 -29.08 26.67
N GLY A 365 -2.79 -29.25 25.35
CA GLY A 365 -4.06 -29.20 24.61
C GLY A 365 -4.48 -27.83 24.08
N ASP A 366 -3.66 -26.78 24.24
CA ASP A 366 -3.94 -25.40 23.77
C ASP A 366 -3.16 -25.03 22.49
N GLY A 367 -2.13 -25.80 22.14
CA GLY A 367 -1.24 -25.56 21.00
C GLY A 367 0.20 -25.18 21.38
N GLY A 368 1.08 -25.15 20.39
CA GLY A 368 2.51 -24.83 20.48
C GLY A 368 3.46 -26.03 20.48
N ARG A 369 4.46 -25.98 19.59
CA ARG A 369 5.64 -26.85 19.61
C ARG A 369 6.71 -26.31 20.55
N ALA A 370 7.50 -27.20 21.13
CA ALA A 370 8.78 -26.80 21.72
C ALA A 370 9.81 -26.72 20.59
N GLY A 371 10.21 -25.49 20.23
CA GLY A 371 11.16 -25.18 19.15
C GLY A 371 12.32 -24.28 19.61
N GLY A 372 12.44 -24.06 20.92
CA GLY A 372 13.44 -23.18 21.52
C GLY A 372 13.23 -21.70 21.20
N VAL A 373 11.99 -21.26 21.02
CA VAL A 373 11.69 -19.89 20.56
C VAL A 373 11.65 -18.88 21.71
N TRP A 374 12.62 -17.97 21.73
CA TRP A 374 12.69 -16.83 22.64
C TRP A 374 12.92 -15.55 21.83
N PRO A 375 12.05 -14.53 21.95
CA PRO A 375 12.31 -13.18 21.46
C PRO A 375 13.65 -12.63 21.97
N TYR A 376 14.38 -11.88 21.14
CA TYR A 376 15.71 -11.35 21.43
C TYR A 376 15.75 -10.51 22.72
N ARG A 377 14.71 -9.69 22.95
CA ARG A 377 14.44 -8.96 24.21
C ARG A 377 14.49 -9.82 25.48
N ASN A 378 14.23 -11.13 25.37
CA ASN A 378 14.15 -12.07 26.47
C ASN A 378 15.38 -13.00 26.59
N ILE A 379 16.46 -12.79 25.82
CA ILE A 379 17.73 -13.53 26.01
C ILE A 379 18.28 -13.42 27.45
N PRO A 380 18.21 -12.26 28.15
CA PRO A 380 18.59 -12.19 29.57
C PRO A 380 17.76 -13.10 30.50
N ASP A 381 16.48 -13.32 30.18
CA ASP A 381 15.62 -14.26 30.91
C ASP A 381 16.03 -15.71 30.63
N LEU A 382 16.36 -16.04 29.37
CA LEU A 382 16.82 -17.35 28.94
C LEU A 382 18.12 -17.76 29.65
N ILE A 383 19.11 -16.87 29.66
CA ILE A 383 20.39 -17.06 30.39
C ILE A 383 20.15 -17.20 31.90
N SER A 384 19.15 -16.49 32.44
CA SER A 384 18.78 -16.61 33.86
C SER A 384 17.99 -17.89 34.20
N ALA A 385 17.33 -18.51 33.20
CA ALA A 385 16.51 -19.70 33.37
C ALA A 385 17.29 -21.02 33.15
N THR A 386 18.33 -20.99 32.30
CA THR A 386 19.09 -22.19 31.90
C THR A 386 20.47 -22.19 32.56
N SER A 387 20.67 -23.09 33.54
CA SER A 387 21.96 -23.27 34.20
C SER A 387 23.07 -23.62 33.20
N GLY A 388 24.26 -23.06 33.36
CA GLY A 388 25.43 -23.29 32.49
C GLY A 388 25.38 -22.64 31.10
N LEU A 389 24.29 -21.97 30.71
CA LEU A 389 24.15 -21.41 29.36
C LEU A 389 25.17 -20.29 29.10
N THR A 390 25.95 -20.44 28.03
CA THR A 390 27.04 -19.55 27.62
C THR A 390 26.92 -19.22 26.13
N GLU A 391 27.21 -17.98 25.73
CA GLU A 391 27.28 -17.59 24.31
C GLU A 391 28.64 -17.98 23.70
N TYR A 392 28.58 -18.53 22.49
CA TYR A 392 29.69 -18.94 21.65
C TYR A 392 29.57 -18.29 20.26
N TRP A 393 30.69 -18.19 19.56
CA TRP A 393 30.76 -17.51 18.26
C TRP A 393 31.40 -18.42 17.21
N ASP A 394 30.65 -18.78 16.18
CA ASP A 394 31.16 -19.44 15.00
C ASP A 394 31.74 -18.40 14.03
N ASP A 395 33.07 -18.27 13.99
CA ASP A 395 33.75 -17.33 13.11
C ASP A 395 33.84 -17.79 11.64
N VAL A 396 33.44 -19.03 11.32
CA VAL A 396 33.24 -19.45 9.93
C VAL A 396 31.87 -18.95 9.46
N ALA A 397 30.82 -19.27 10.22
CA ALA A 397 29.44 -18.91 9.87
C ALA A 397 29.07 -17.43 10.08
N LYS A 398 29.89 -16.71 10.86
CA LYS A 398 29.60 -15.37 11.43
C LYS A 398 28.30 -15.33 12.24
N ALA A 399 28.04 -16.39 12.99
CA ALA A 399 26.80 -16.60 13.73
C ALA A 399 27.06 -16.81 15.25
N PRO A 400 26.28 -16.16 16.13
CA PRO A 400 26.27 -16.47 17.54
C PRO A 400 25.35 -17.66 17.83
N TYR A 401 25.64 -18.37 18.91
CA TYR A 401 24.71 -19.32 19.51
C TYR A 401 24.99 -19.45 21.00
N MET A 402 24.02 -19.92 21.77
CA MET A 402 24.18 -20.25 23.18
C MET A 402 24.11 -21.76 23.38
N TYR A 403 24.95 -22.30 24.26
CA TYR A 403 24.95 -23.70 24.65
C TYR A 403 25.23 -23.86 26.14
N SER A 404 24.59 -24.84 26.79
CA SER A 404 24.85 -25.22 28.18
C SER A 404 25.61 -26.54 28.28
N THR A 405 26.80 -26.50 28.86
CA THR A 405 27.57 -27.69 29.25
C THR A 405 26.99 -28.42 30.48
N GLU A 406 25.96 -27.86 31.12
CA GLU A 406 25.26 -28.49 32.25
C GLU A 406 23.96 -29.19 31.87
N THR A 407 23.26 -28.72 30.83
CA THR A 407 21.92 -29.22 30.42
C THR A 407 21.80 -29.64 28.96
N GLY A 408 22.80 -29.35 28.12
CA GLY A 408 22.73 -29.58 26.67
C GLY A 408 21.75 -28.68 25.91
N GLU A 409 21.09 -27.72 26.56
CA GLU A 409 20.16 -26.80 25.86
C GLU A 409 20.98 -25.89 24.92
N PHE A 410 20.57 -25.81 23.65
CA PHE A 410 21.24 -25.07 22.56
C PHE A 410 20.27 -24.06 21.94
N PHE A 411 20.73 -22.85 21.59
CA PHE A 411 19.94 -21.81 20.92
C PHE A 411 20.77 -21.01 19.89
N SER A 412 20.39 -21.00 18.61
CA SER A 412 20.94 -20.09 17.59
C SER A 412 20.01 -18.88 17.40
N PHE A 413 20.57 -17.72 17.03
CA PHE A 413 19.90 -16.41 16.94
C PHE A 413 20.76 -15.40 16.15
N ASP A 414 20.27 -14.18 15.91
CA ASP A 414 21.10 -13.02 15.54
C ASP A 414 21.42 -12.12 16.74
N ASN A 415 22.55 -11.42 16.71
CA ASN A 415 22.85 -10.29 17.60
C ASN A 415 23.47 -9.11 16.82
N GLU A 416 23.74 -7.98 17.49
CA GLU A 416 24.37 -6.80 16.88
C GLU A 416 25.61 -7.14 16.03
N ARG A 417 26.38 -8.17 16.43
CA ARG A 417 27.60 -8.58 15.73
C ARG A 417 27.32 -9.36 14.44
N SER A 418 26.35 -10.29 14.42
CA SER A 418 25.99 -10.97 13.16
C SER A 418 25.27 -10.03 12.21
N ILE A 419 24.41 -9.13 12.72
CA ILE A 419 23.79 -8.06 11.92
C ILE A 419 24.84 -7.11 11.33
N GLY A 420 25.89 -6.77 12.08
CA GLY A 420 27.03 -6.01 11.55
C GLY A 420 27.73 -6.70 10.36
N TYR A 421 27.86 -8.04 10.38
CA TYR A 421 28.39 -8.77 9.23
C TYR A 421 27.36 -8.92 8.09
N LYS A 422 26.06 -9.10 8.39
CA LYS A 422 24.99 -9.17 7.37
C LYS A 422 24.84 -7.85 6.60
N THR A 423 24.89 -6.72 7.29
CA THR A 423 24.84 -5.39 6.66
C THR A 423 26.11 -5.05 5.88
N GLN A 424 27.29 -5.46 6.37
CA GLN A 424 28.53 -5.40 5.57
C GLN A 424 28.39 -6.25 4.29
N TYR A 425 27.87 -7.47 4.38
CA TYR A 425 27.66 -8.35 3.23
C TYR A 425 26.66 -7.77 2.20
N VAL A 426 25.58 -7.12 2.65
CA VAL A 426 24.66 -6.36 1.79
C VAL A 426 25.38 -5.26 1.01
N GLN A 427 26.35 -4.57 1.64
CA GLN A 427 27.17 -3.55 0.97
C GLN A 427 28.24 -4.14 0.05
N GLU A 428 28.80 -5.31 0.37
CA GLU A 428 29.87 -5.96 -0.41
C GLU A 428 29.35 -6.72 -1.63
N GLU A 429 28.13 -7.28 -1.59
CA GLU A 429 27.48 -8.00 -2.71
C GLU A 429 26.42 -7.16 -3.45
N GLU A 430 26.33 -5.86 -3.15
CA GLU A 430 25.43 -4.87 -3.79
C GLU A 430 23.93 -5.23 -3.65
N LEU A 431 23.53 -5.77 -2.49
CA LEU A 431 22.18 -6.28 -2.24
C LEU A 431 21.15 -5.20 -1.88
N GLY A 432 19.87 -5.49 -2.12
CA GLY A 432 18.74 -4.58 -1.92
C GLY A 432 18.40 -4.23 -0.46
N GLY A 433 18.89 -4.95 0.55
CA GLY A 433 18.67 -4.59 1.96
C GLY A 433 18.59 -5.74 2.96
N VAL A 434 17.97 -5.47 4.12
CA VAL A 434 17.69 -6.43 5.20
C VAL A 434 16.21 -6.37 5.59
N ILE A 435 15.58 -7.53 5.81
CA ILE A 435 14.27 -7.69 6.45
C ILE A 435 14.39 -8.35 7.83
N SER A 436 13.56 -7.95 8.78
CA SER A 436 13.56 -8.48 10.14
C SER A 436 12.24 -9.14 10.54
N TRP A 437 12.32 -10.35 11.11
CA TRP A 437 11.19 -11.01 11.78
C TRP A 437 11.45 -11.08 13.30
N MET A 438 10.67 -10.43 14.16
CA MET A 438 9.68 -9.37 13.90
C MET A 438 9.77 -8.26 14.96
N GLN A 439 9.25 -7.06 14.67
CA GLN A 439 9.58 -5.83 15.41
C GLN A 439 9.38 -5.89 16.93
N SER A 440 8.32 -6.55 17.39
CA SER A 440 8.02 -6.65 18.82
C SER A 440 9.14 -7.37 19.59
N GLN A 441 9.91 -8.24 18.94
CA GLN A 441 10.86 -9.15 19.55
C GLN A 441 12.23 -8.51 19.84
N ASP A 442 12.52 -7.35 19.22
CA ASP A 442 13.72 -6.55 19.46
C ASP A 442 13.81 -6.05 20.92
N LYS A 443 15.02 -5.77 21.37
CA LYS A 443 15.37 -5.40 22.74
C LYS A 443 15.32 -3.88 22.95
N GLU A 444 14.87 -3.48 24.14
CA GLU A 444 14.79 -2.06 24.50
C GLU A 444 16.18 -1.46 24.78
N THR A 445 16.55 -0.40 24.08
CA THR A 445 17.79 0.35 24.35
C THR A 445 17.51 1.57 25.25
N THR A 446 18.42 2.54 25.31
CA THR A 446 18.17 3.82 26.01
C THR A 446 17.14 4.73 25.32
N SER A 447 16.64 4.39 24.13
CA SER A 447 15.66 5.17 23.35
C SER A 447 14.22 5.08 23.87
N THR A 448 13.92 4.13 24.77
CA THR A 448 12.55 3.66 25.12
C THR A 448 11.77 2.99 23.97
N LYS A 449 12.47 2.64 22.88
CA LYS A 449 11.97 1.78 21.79
C LYS A 449 12.63 0.41 21.87
N ARG A 450 12.00 -0.58 21.25
CA ARG A 450 12.58 -1.90 20.98
C ARG A 450 13.34 -1.80 19.66
N ASP A 451 14.64 -1.55 19.75
CA ASP A 451 15.43 -1.04 18.62
C ASP A 451 16.93 -1.42 18.62
N GLU A 452 17.37 -2.38 19.44
CA GLU A 452 18.80 -2.76 19.49
C GLU A 452 19.30 -3.36 18.16
N LEU A 453 18.57 -4.35 17.64
CA LEU A 453 18.88 -4.96 16.35
C LEU A 453 18.43 -4.09 15.18
N THR A 454 17.31 -3.37 15.33
CA THR A 454 16.81 -2.44 14.32
C THR A 454 17.79 -1.29 14.08
N ASN A 455 18.39 -0.72 15.14
CA ASN A 455 19.42 0.30 15.03
C ASN A 455 20.73 -0.29 14.46
N ALA A 456 21.10 -1.53 14.82
CA ALA A 456 22.26 -2.18 14.22
C ALA A 456 22.12 -2.37 12.69
N ILE A 457 20.91 -2.69 12.19
CA ILE A 457 20.64 -2.71 10.74
C ILE A 457 20.76 -1.31 10.15
N LYS A 458 20.12 -0.31 10.77
CA LYS A 458 20.11 1.07 10.30
C LYS A 458 21.51 1.69 10.27
N GLU A 459 22.33 1.47 11.29
CA GLU A 459 23.72 1.92 11.35
C GLU A 459 24.60 1.19 10.34
N GLY A 460 24.39 -0.11 10.14
CA GLY A 460 25.09 -0.88 9.13
C GLY A 460 24.82 -0.37 7.71
N LEU A 461 23.54 -0.24 7.32
CA LEU A 461 23.14 0.12 5.96
C LEU A 461 23.32 1.62 5.64
N PHE A 462 22.94 2.53 6.56
CA PHE A 462 22.86 3.97 6.30
C PHE A 462 23.82 4.81 7.18
N GLY A 463 24.35 4.23 8.25
CA GLY A 463 25.21 4.93 9.21
C GLY A 463 24.50 6.12 9.88
N ASN A 464 25.07 7.31 9.66
CA ASN A 464 24.52 8.58 10.18
C ASN A 464 23.68 9.35 9.15
N THR A 465 23.43 8.77 7.97
CA THR A 465 22.60 9.39 6.93
C THR A 465 21.14 9.36 7.37
N PRO A 466 20.38 10.47 7.28
CA PRO A 466 18.92 10.42 7.39
C PRO A 466 18.34 9.51 6.32
N LEU A 467 17.28 8.76 6.65
CA LEU A 467 16.53 8.01 5.64
C LEU A 467 15.84 8.99 4.67
N PRO A 468 15.74 8.68 3.36
CA PRO A 468 14.95 9.46 2.42
C PRO A 468 13.51 9.63 2.91
N GLN A 469 12.87 10.76 2.59
CA GLN A 469 11.46 11.00 2.91
C GLN A 469 10.61 10.89 1.65
N HIS A 470 9.43 10.30 1.80
CA HIS A 470 8.45 10.10 0.74
C HIS A 470 7.25 11.03 0.93
N GLU A 471 6.60 11.36 -0.18
CA GLU A 471 5.32 12.07 -0.16
C GLU A 471 4.20 11.09 0.21
N ILE A 472 3.32 11.51 1.12
CA ILE A 472 2.17 10.70 1.56
C ILE A 472 0.96 11.19 0.78
N VAL A 473 0.81 10.70 -0.44
CA VAL A 473 -0.41 10.87 -1.25
C VAL A 473 -1.60 10.32 -0.46
N SER A 474 -2.72 11.05 -0.43
CA SER A 474 -3.94 10.59 0.26
C SER A 474 -5.20 10.99 -0.52
N THR A 475 -6.12 10.04 -0.69
CA THR A 475 -7.38 10.26 -1.40
C THR A 475 -8.24 11.29 -0.64
N PRO A 476 -8.67 12.40 -1.26
CA PRO A 476 -9.62 13.33 -0.65
C PRO A 476 -11.02 12.70 -0.60
N LEU A 477 -11.80 13.05 0.42
CA LEU A 477 -13.19 12.63 0.57
C LEU A 477 -14.14 13.61 -0.14
N ASP A 478 -15.29 13.12 -0.63
CA ASP A 478 -16.36 14.00 -1.13
C ASP A 478 -17.07 14.72 0.04
N ILE A 479 -16.51 15.88 0.42
CA ILE A 479 -17.05 16.76 1.47
C ILE A 479 -17.56 18.05 0.84
N SER A 480 -18.83 18.38 1.09
CA SER A 480 -19.46 19.65 0.72
C SER A 480 -19.67 20.55 1.94
N VAL A 481 -19.71 21.87 1.70
CA VAL A 481 -19.93 22.88 2.73
C VAL A 481 -20.99 23.89 2.29
N ASP A 482 -22.09 23.96 3.04
CA ASP A 482 -23.06 25.05 2.94
C ASP A 482 -22.73 26.13 3.97
N ILE A 483 -22.73 27.41 3.55
CA ILE A 483 -22.46 28.57 4.41
C ILE A 483 -23.61 29.56 4.29
N THR A 484 -24.32 29.81 5.39
CA THR A 484 -25.44 30.76 5.47
C THR A 484 -25.14 31.87 6.48
N PRO A 485 -24.99 33.14 6.05
CA PRO A 485 -24.85 34.27 6.98
C PRO A 485 -26.15 34.50 7.76
N TYR A 486 -26.05 34.66 9.08
CA TYR A 486 -27.20 34.89 9.97
C TYR A 486 -27.09 36.24 10.72
N THR A 487 -28.23 36.72 11.22
CA THR A 487 -28.29 37.84 12.17
C THR A 487 -29.45 37.66 13.14
N GLU A 488 -29.14 37.40 14.41
CA GLU A 488 -30.11 37.14 15.48
C GLU A 488 -29.75 37.94 16.73
N ASN A 489 -30.72 38.65 17.32
CA ASN A 489 -30.52 39.40 18.59
C ASN A 489 -29.36 40.42 18.60
N ASN A 490 -28.97 40.95 17.42
CA ASN A 490 -27.80 41.78 17.14
C ASN A 490 -26.44 41.06 17.17
N VAL A 491 -26.43 39.72 17.24
CA VAL A 491 -25.27 38.88 16.89
C VAL A 491 -25.37 38.52 15.41
N SER A 492 -24.25 38.59 14.69
CA SER A 492 -24.15 38.16 13.28
C SER A 492 -23.05 37.13 13.15
N GLY A 493 -23.09 36.33 12.09
CA GLY A 493 -22.15 35.23 11.92
C GLY A 493 -22.51 34.32 10.74
N TYR A 494 -21.92 33.14 10.74
CA TYR A 494 -22.09 32.11 9.72
C TYR A 494 -22.62 30.83 10.35
N GLU A 495 -23.72 30.29 9.82
CA GLU A 495 -24.15 28.92 10.02
C GLU A 495 -23.52 28.07 8.93
N ILE A 496 -22.72 27.08 9.33
CA ILE A 496 -21.90 26.27 8.43
C ILE A 496 -22.30 24.81 8.63
N THR A 497 -22.66 24.15 7.53
CA THR A 497 -23.00 22.72 7.51
C THR A 497 -21.96 21.99 6.68
N LEU A 498 -21.15 21.14 7.31
CA LEU A 498 -20.36 20.14 6.60
C LEU A 498 -21.28 18.98 6.22
N THR A 499 -21.13 18.42 5.02
CA THR A 499 -21.74 17.12 4.66
C THR A 499 -20.69 16.21 4.06
N ASN A 500 -20.65 14.97 4.54
CA ASN A 500 -19.88 13.89 3.95
C ASN A 500 -20.77 13.16 2.94
N ASN A 501 -20.51 13.33 1.64
CA ASN A 501 -21.31 12.78 0.54
C ASN A 501 -20.89 11.35 0.17
N GLU A 502 -19.84 10.82 0.81
CA GLU A 502 -19.37 9.45 0.59
C GLU A 502 -20.49 8.41 0.73
N THR A 503 -20.39 7.34 -0.06
CA THR A 503 -21.27 6.17 0.04
C THR A 503 -20.46 4.91 0.31
N LEU A 504 -21.01 4.02 1.14
CA LEU A 504 -20.46 2.68 1.37
C LEU A 504 -21.04 1.73 0.32
N ILE A 505 -20.18 0.96 -0.33
CA ILE A 505 -20.53 -0.01 -1.37
C ILE A 505 -20.01 -1.42 -1.07
N GLU A 506 -19.07 -1.56 -0.14
CA GLU A 506 -18.47 -2.84 0.20
C GLU A 506 -19.41 -3.75 1.01
N THR A 507 -19.18 -5.06 0.92
CA THR A 507 -20.02 -6.07 1.57
C THR A 507 -19.26 -7.22 2.26
N SER A 508 -17.98 -7.44 1.96
CA SER A 508 -17.14 -8.39 2.71
C SER A 508 -16.69 -7.78 4.04
N THR A 509 -16.40 -8.60 5.05
CA THR A 509 -16.08 -8.13 6.41
C THR A 509 -14.86 -7.21 6.43
N VAL A 510 -13.79 -7.57 5.71
CA VAL A 510 -12.56 -6.79 5.62
C VAL A 510 -12.80 -5.46 4.89
N LEU A 511 -13.31 -5.51 3.64
CA LEU A 511 -13.44 -4.30 2.82
C LEU A 511 -14.46 -3.32 3.40
N SER A 512 -15.57 -3.80 3.96
CA SER A 512 -16.56 -2.94 4.63
C SER A 512 -15.95 -2.20 5.84
N ALA A 513 -15.04 -2.85 6.57
CA ALA A 513 -14.39 -2.24 7.73
C ALA A 513 -13.37 -1.15 7.31
N VAL A 514 -12.51 -1.43 6.32
CA VAL A 514 -11.53 -0.45 5.85
C VAL A 514 -12.15 0.67 5.02
N GLU A 515 -13.21 0.41 4.24
CA GLU A 515 -13.98 1.44 3.55
C GLU A 515 -14.66 2.38 4.55
N ALA A 516 -15.37 1.84 5.54
CA ALA A 516 -16.05 2.65 6.55
C ALA A 516 -15.07 3.45 7.43
N ALA A 517 -13.89 2.89 7.71
CA ALA A 517 -12.80 3.65 8.31
C ALA A 517 -12.34 4.78 7.38
N GLN A 518 -11.95 4.48 6.13
CA GLN A 518 -11.40 5.47 5.19
C GLN A 518 -12.35 6.64 4.93
N LYS A 519 -13.61 6.33 4.59
CA LYS A 519 -14.64 7.32 4.21
C LYS A 519 -15.23 8.12 5.36
N THR A 520 -14.92 7.78 6.62
CA THR A 520 -15.32 8.60 7.77
C THR A 520 -14.29 9.71 8.01
N VAL A 521 -14.76 10.96 8.13
CA VAL A 521 -13.89 12.08 8.52
C VAL A 521 -13.50 11.94 10.00
N LYS A 522 -12.20 11.95 10.32
CA LYS A 522 -11.69 11.70 11.69
C LYS A 522 -11.08 12.95 12.32
N LEU A 523 -11.55 13.26 13.54
CA LEU A 523 -11.14 14.39 14.39
C LEU A 523 -10.96 15.71 13.60
N PRO A 524 -12.00 16.16 12.86
CA PRO A 524 -11.90 17.26 11.93
C PRO A 524 -11.51 18.57 12.60
N LYS A 525 -10.51 19.23 12.02
CA LYS A 525 -10.24 20.66 12.22
C LYS A 525 -10.43 21.39 10.91
N LEU A 526 -11.05 22.56 10.96
CA LEU A 526 -11.21 23.43 9.81
C LEU A 526 -10.26 24.62 9.94
N MET A 527 -9.53 24.91 8.88
CA MET A 527 -8.67 26.08 8.73
C MET A 527 -9.33 27.01 7.72
N LEU A 528 -9.80 28.17 8.19
CA LEU A 528 -10.51 29.16 7.39
C LEU A 528 -9.58 30.35 7.15
N GLU A 529 -9.42 30.74 5.89
CA GLU A 529 -8.77 32.00 5.52
C GLU A 529 -9.84 33.03 5.16
N LEU A 530 -9.62 34.28 5.58
CA LEU A 530 -10.58 35.37 5.41
C LEU A 530 -9.96 36.46 4.55
N ASN A 531 -10.67 36.88 3.50
CA ASN A 531 -10.28 38.05 2.70
C ASN A 531 -10.83 39.37 3.31
N SER A 532 -11.57 39.29 4.42
CA SER A 532 -12.07 40.41 5.20
C SER A 532 -11.21 40.69 6.45
N ASN A 533 -11.53 41.75 7.19
CA ASN A 533 -10.85 42.09 8.46
C ASN A 533 -11.70 41.72 9.70
N GLU A 534 -12.70 40.83 9.55
CA GLU A 534 -13.51 40.38 10.69
C GLU A 534 -12.80 39.34 11.55
N THR A 535 -13.20 39.23 12.82
CA THR A 535 -12.73 38.15 13.70
C THR A 535 -13.85 37.17 14.02
N LEU A 536 -13.56 35.88 13.88
CA LEU A 536 -14.52 34.80 14.09
C LEU A 536 -14.29 34.09 15.42
N THR A 537 -15.40 33.74 16.08
CA THR A 537 -15.44 33.07 17.38
C THR A 537 -16.53 31.99 17.40
N SER A 538 -16.53 31.14 18.42
CA SER A 538 -17.56 30.11 18.62
C SER A 538 -18.95 30.75 18.81
N GLY A 539 -19.84 30.59 17.83
CA GLY A 539 -21.21 31.12 17.85
C GLY A 539 -22.24 30.14 18.42
N ASN A 540 -21.92 28.84 18.46
CA ASN A 540 -22.64 27.84 19.25
C ASN A 540 -21.68 26.74 19.75
N PHE A 541 -22.11 25.94 20.73
CA PHE A 541 -21.26 24.90 21.33
C PHE A 541 -20.78 23.82 20.35
N LYS A 542 -21.43 23.67 19.18
CA LYS A 542 -21.04 22.72 18.13
C LYS A 542 -19.79 23.18 17.36
N ALA A 543 -19.45 24.46 17.40
CA ALA A 543 -18.23 24.97 16.76
C ALA A 543 -16.93 24.61 17.50
N GLY A 544 -17.01 23.95 18.66
CA GLY A 544 -15.84 23.57 19.44
C GLY A 544 -14.97 24.76 19.84
N ASP A 545 -13.66 24.54 19.81
CA ASP A 545 -12.67 25.58 20.10
C ASP A 545 -12.33 26.36 18.83
N VAL A 546 -12.69 27.64 18.80
CA VAL A 546 -12.39 28.56 17.69
C VAL A 546 -11.25 29.48 18.11
N THR A 547 -10.16 29.47 17.33
CA THR A 547 -8.94 30.25 17.59
C THR A 547 -8.48 30.98 16.32
N THR A 548 -7.57 31.95 16.46
CA THR A 548 -7.00 32.66 15.31
C THR A 548 -5.49 32.80 15.49
N THR A 549 -4.71 32.28 14.55
CA THR A 549 -3.24 32.32 14.58
C THR A 549 -2.72 32.79 13.22
N ASN A 550 -1.84 33.79 13.22
CA ASN A 550 -1.23 34.37 12.01
C ASN A 550 -2.22 34.89 10.93
N GLY A 551 -3.50 35.10 11.28
CA GLY A 551 -4.56 35.55 10.37
C GLY A 551 -5.54 34.44 9.96
N MET A 552 -5.14 33.18 10.10
CA MET A 552 -5.97 32.01 9.83
C MET A 552 -6.84 31.69 11.05
N VAL A 553 -8.12 31.38 10.83
CA VAL A 553 -9.06 30.93 11.88
C VAL A 553 -9.06 29.40 11.90
N THR A 554 -8.87 28.81 13.08
CA THR A 554 -8.96 27.35 13.26
C THR A 554 -10.19 27.01 14.10
N VAL A 555 -11.03 26.13 13.57
CA VAL A 555 -12.24 25.58 14.23
C VAL A 555 -11.96 24.11 14.53
N ASP A 556 -11.75 23.78 15.81
CA ASP A 556 -11.43 22.42 16.27
C ASP A 556 -12.71 21.72 16.73
N LEU A 557 -13.39 21.02 15.80
CA LEU A 557 -14.67 20.35 16.06
C LEU A 557 -14.49 19.12 16.97
N ALA A 558 -13.29 18.53 17.01
CA ALA A 558 -12.98 17.34 17.81
C ALA A 558 -13.05 17.58 19.34
N THR A 559 -13.07 18.85 19.78
CA THR A 559 -13.32 19.19 21.20
C THR A 559 -14.77 18.92 21.60
N VAL A 560 -15.70 18.88 20.64
CA VAL A 560 -17.10 18.47 20.82
C VAL A 560 -17.22 16.97 20.55
N TYR A 561 -17.85 16.20 21.45
CA TYR A 561 -17.99 14.75 21.28
C TYR A 561 -18.66 14.38 19.94
N ASP A 562 -19.80 15.02 19.63
CA ASP A 562 -20.55 14.78 18.38
C ASP A 562 -19.81 15.27 17.12
N GLY A 563 -18.75 16.08 17.27
CA GLY A 563 -17.95 16.64 16.16
C GLY A 563 -16.66 15.86 15.85
N ARG A 564 -16.47 14.68 16.47
CA ARG A 564 -15.22 13.89 16.34
C ARG A 564 -15.16 13.00 15.11
N GLU A 565 -16.28 12.48 14.63
CA GLU A 565 -16.36 11.60 13.48
C GLU A 565 -17.55 12.01 12.61
N LEU A 566 -17.35 12.23 11.30
CA LEU A 566 -18.43 12.48 10.35
C LEU A 566 -18.51 11.31 9.36
N ALA A 567 -19.42 10.39 9.65
CA ALA A 567 -19.63 9.18 8.85
C ALA A 567 -20.17 9.49 7.43
N PRO A 568 -19.99 8.57 6.46
CA PRO A 568 -20.59 8.67 5.12
C PRO A 568 -22.09 8.96 5.16
N GLY A 569 -22.53 9.92 4.35
CA GLY A 569 -23.93 10.38 4.28
C GLY A 569 -24.41 11.25 5.45
N ALA A 570 -23.53 11.67 6.37
CA ALA A 570 -23.88 12.50 7.52
C ALA A 570 -23.50 13.99 7.34
N SER A 571 -24.26 14.86 8.01
CA SER A 571 -24.02 16.31 8.05
C SER A 571 -23.79 16.83 9.47
N TYR A 572 -23.01 17.90 9.61
CA TYR A 572 -22.71 18.55 10.88
C TYR A 572 -22.79 20.08 10.81
N ASP A 573 -23.84 20.65 11.40
CA ASP A 573 -24.05 22.10 11.48
C ASP A 573 -23.36 22.71 12.71
N PHE A 574 -22.67 23.85 12.53
CA PHE A 574 -22.17 24.67 13.62
C PHE A 574 -22.33 26.16 13.28
N ARG A 575 -22.13 27.05 14.27
CA ARG A 575 -22.19 28.49 14.06
C ARG A 575 -20.90 29.17 14.50
N LEU A 576 -20.37 30.03 13.63
CA LEU A 576 -19.33 31.01 13.97
C LEU A 576 -19.98 32.37 14.17
N GLN A 577 -19.61 33.08 15.23
CA GLN A 577 -19.98 34.47 15.46
C GLN A 577 -18.88 35.39 14.93
N SER A 578 -19.29 36.44 14.19
CA SER A 578 -18.44 37.54 13.76
C SER A 578 -18.47 38.73 14.73
N ASP A 579 -17.42 39.55 14.72
CA ASP A 579 -17.39 40.87 15.37
C ASP A 579 -18.04 41.99 14.53
N THR A 580 -18.29 41.78 13.23
CA THR A 580 -19.04 42.69 12.37
C THR A 580 -20.50 42.28 12.21
N SER A 581 -21.38 43.26 11.97
CA SER A 581 -22.77 43.04 11.58
C SER A 581 -22.97 42.99 10.06
N GLN A 582 -21.89 43.04 9.28
CA GLN A 582 -21.89 42.99 7.81
C GLN A 582 -21.17 41.74 7.34
N VAL A 583 -21.76 40.58 7.65
CA VAL A 583 -21.28 39.25 7.23
C VAL A 583 -21.67 38.95 5.77
N SER A 584 -20.77 38.32 5.02
CA SER A 584 -21.04 37.79 3.67
C SER A 584 -20.29 36.47 3.48
N VAL A 585 -20.83 35.53 2.70
CA VAL A 585 -20.10 34.30 2.36
C VAL A 585 -18.78 34.65 1.66
N ASP A 586 -18.78 35.71 0.84
CA ASP A 586 -17.60 36.23 0.13
C ASP A 586 -16.43 36.65 1.05
N HIS A 587 -16.62 36.75 2.37
CA HIS A 587 -15.55 37.08 3.32
C HIS A 587 -14.66 35.88 3.69
N ILE A 588 -15.18 34.67 3.51
CA ILE A 588 -14.44 33.42 3.69
C ILE A 588 -13.84 33.08 2.32
N ASP A 589 -12.51 33.01 2.25
CA ASP A 589 -11.77 32.78 1.00
C ASP A 589 -11.61 31.27 0.77
N THR A 590 -11.16 30.56 1.80
CA THR A 590 -10.95 29.11 1.80
C THR A 590 -11.49 28.46 3.08
N ILE A 591 -11.86 27.18 2.99
CA ILE A 591 -11.94 26.30 4.16
C ILE A 591 -11.22 24.99 3.84
N THR A 592 -10.15 24.70 4.58
CA THR A 592 -9.38 23.46 4.51
C THR A 592 -9.76 22.55 5.68
N LEU A 593 -10.13 21.32 5.35
CA LEU A 593 -10.35 20.23 6.31
C LEU A 593 -9.03 19.51 6.59
N SER A 594 -8.77 19.26 7.87
CA SER A 594 -7.58 18.59 8.40
C SER A 594 -8.01 17.44 9.32
N GLN A 595 -7.49 16.23 9.08
CA GLN A 595 -7.91 14.98 9.75
C GLN A 595 -6.81 14.36 10.62
N ARG A 596 -7.20 13.67 11.71
CA ARG A 596 -6.30 13.03 12.69
C ARG A 596 -6.87 11.72 13.24
N ILE A 597 -6.01 10.77 13.60
CA ILE A 597 -6.40 9.52 14.30
C ILE A 597 -6.55 9.74 15.81
N GLY A 598 -5.56 10.39 16.44
CA GLY A 598 -5.59 10.75 17.87
C GLY A 598 -5.80 12.25 18.08
N THR A 599 -6.30 12.64 19.26
CA THR A 599 -6.55 14.07 19.58
C THR A 599 -5.27 14.90 19.71
N ASP A 600 -4.15 14.23 20.02
CA ASP A 600 -2.77 14.72 20.02
C ASP A 600 -1.96 14.19 18.82
N GLY A 601 -2.64 13.51 17.88
CA GLY A 601 -2.06 12.99 16.66
C GLY A 601 -1.67 14.10 15.69
N ILE A 602 -0.87 13.70 14.70
CA ILE A 602 -0.56 14.58 13.56
C ILE A 602 -1.74 14.67 12.59
N GLU A 603 -1.62 15.59 11.65
CA GLU A 603 -2.39 15.58 10.42
C GLU A 603 -2.06 14.34 9.58
N ILE A 604 -3.07 13.64 9.07
CA ILE A 604 -2.90 12.45 8.19
C ILE A 604 -3.51 12.62 6.80
N ASN A 605 -4.31 13.68 6.60
CA ASN A 605 -4.95 14.06 5.34
C ASN A 605 -5.39 15.53 5.48
N HIS A 606 -5.22 16.31 4.40
CA HIS A 606 -5.70 17.68 4.27
C HIS A 606 -6.40 17.89 2.92
N GLN A 607 -7.49 18.67 2.88
CA GLN A 607 -8.20 18.97 1.64
C GLN A 607 -8.99 20.29 1.71
N VAL A 608 -8.98 21.08 0.63
CA VAL A 608 -9.80 22.30 0.52
C VAL A 608 -11.25 21.91 0.16
N ILE A 609 -12.17 22.18 1.08
CA ILE A 609 -13.59 21.80 0.97
C ILE A 609 -14.53 22.98 0.64
N PHE A 610 -14.06 24.22 0.79
CA PHE A 610 -14.74 25.42 0.32
C PHE A 610 -13.74 26.41 -0.28
N GLY A 611 -14.19 27.17 -1.28
CA GLY A 611 -13.37 28.11 -2.03
C GLY A 611 -12.54 27.45 -3.13
N VAL A 612 -11.50 28.16 -3.55
CA VAL A 612 -10.34 27.62 -4.27
C VAL A 612 -9.12 27.91 -3.43
N GLU A 613 -8.19 26.96 -3.38
CA GLU A 613 -6.92 27.12 -2.68
C GLU A 613 -6.18 28.35 -3.23
N ALA A 614 -5.61 29.17 -2.35
CA ALA A 614 -4.92 30.37 -2.77
C ALA A 614 -3.74 29.98 -3.69
N PRO A 615 -3.59 30.59 -4.88
CA PRO A 615 -2.45 30.36 -5.77
C PRO A 615 -1.13 30.38 -5.00
N ASP A 616 -0.30 29.35 -5.17
CA ASP A 616 1.09 29.47 -4.79
C ASP A 616 1.71 30.50 -5.76
N PRO A 617 2.18 31.66 -5.29
CA PRO A 617 2.66 32.71 -6.18
C PRO A 617 4.02 32.38 -6.84
N SER A 618 4.61 31.22 -6.52
CA SER A 618 5.76 30.64 -7.22
C SER A 618 5.38 29.60 -8.28
N ASP A 619 4.14 29.12 -8.28
CA ASP A 619 3.64 28.10 -9.19
C ASP A 619 3.15 28.70 -10.51
N VAL A 620 3.82 28.30 -11.60
CA VAL A 620 3.68 28.86 -12.95
C VAL A 620 3.70 27.80 -14.05
N GLU A 621 3.77 26.53 -13.67
CA GLU A 621 3.60 25.40 -14.57
C GLU A 621 2.09 25.14 -14.74
N ALA A 622 1.69 24.48 -15.82
CA ALA A 622 0.27 24.27 -16.14
C ALA A 622 -0.02 22.78 -16.24
N PRO A 623 -1.21 22.32 -15.79
CA PRO A 623 -1.58 20.92 -15.84
C PRO A 623 -1.35 20.27 -17.21
N SER A 624 -1.02 18.99 -17.19
CA SER A 624 -0.89 18.18 -18.41
C SER A 624 -2.20 18.18 -19.21
N ILE A 625 -2.08 18.09 -20.54
CA ILE A 625 -3.23 18.25 -21.44
C ILE A 625 -4.19 17.07 -21.26
N PRO A 626 -5.50 17.28 -21.03
CA PRO A 626 -6.47 16.19 -20.94
C PRO A 626 -6.43 15.28 -22.18
N THR A 627 -6.09 14.01 -21.98
CA THR A 627 -5.97 12.99 -23.04
C THR A 627 -7.21 12.07 -23.08
N ASN A 628 -7.31 11.25 -24.12
CA ASN A 628 -8.36 10.23 -24.28
C ASN A 628 -9.82 10.75 -24.16
N VAL A 629 -10.04 12.04 -24.42
CA VAL A 629 -11.39 12.64 -24.39
C VAL A 629 -12.29 11.90 -25.38
N ALA A 630 -13.39 11.35 -24.89
CA ALA A 630 -14.33 10.54 -25.66
C ALA A 630 -15.77 10.77 -25.20
N ALA A 631 -16.72 10.69 -26.13
CA ALA A 631 -18.15 10.69 -25.80
C ALA A 631 -18.63 9.26 -25.51
N THR A 632 -19.11 9.03 -24.29
CA THR A 632 -19.53 7.70 -23.80
C THR A 632 -21.04 7.51 -23.83
N THR A 633 -21.81 8.58 -23.77
CA THR A 633 -23.28 8.59 -23.94
C THR A 633 -23.65 9.68 -24.95
N ILE A 634 -24.50 9.37 -25.93
CA ILE A 634 -24.89 10.27 -27.01
C ILE A 634 -26.37 10.06 -27.31
N ASN A 635 -27.18 11.08 -27.01
CA ASN A 635 -28.63 11.03 -27.16
C ASN A 635 -29.09 12.12 -28.14
N ALA A 636 -30.40 12.36 -28.25
CA ALA A 636 -30.94 13.46 -29.06
C ALA A 636 -30.70 14.85 -28.43
N THR A 637 -30.59 14.93 -27.11
CA THR A 637 -30.53 16.21 -26.35
C THR A 637 -29.40 16.31 -25.32
N GLU A 638 -28.52 15.31 -25.24
CA GLU A 638 -27.41 15.26 -24.27
C GLU A 638 -26.23 14.43 -24.80
N VAL A 639 -25.04 14.74 -24.29
CA VAL A 639 -23.77 14.04 -24.54
C VAL A 639 -22.97 13.97 -23.24
N THR A 640 -22.52 12.78 -22.85
CA THR A 640 -21.55 12.60 -21.75
C THR A 640 -20.16 12.43 -22.34
N LEU A 641 -19.21 13.20 -21.82
CA LEU A 641 -17.78 13.12 -22.11
C LEU A 641 -17.03 12.57 -20.90
N ASN A 642 -16.08 11.67 -21.14
CA ASN A 642 -15.06 11.24 -20.18
C ASN A 642 -13.67 11.48 -20.78
N TRP A 643 -12.64 11.60 -19.94
CA TRP A 643 -11.25 11.72 -20.35
C TRP A 643 -10.29 11.11 -19.32
N THR A 644 -9.02 10.90 -19.68
CA THR A 644 -7.99 10.56 -18.69
C THR A 644 -7.66 11.81 -17.87
N ALA A 645 -7.52 11.65 -16.55
CA ALA A 645 -7.22 12.76 -15.65
C ALA A 645 -5.91 13.46 -16.03
N SER A 646 -5.87 14.78 -15.83
CA SER A 646 -4.64 15.55 -15.90
C SER A 646 -3.85 15.43 -14.61
N THR A 647 -2.54 15.53 -14.76
CA THR A 647 -1.53 15.63 -13.70
C THR A 647 -0.96 17.04 -13.66
N ASP A 648 -0.33 17.41 -12.54
CA ASP A 648 0.17 18.76 -12.25
C ASP A 648 1.32 18.68 -11.24
N ASN A 649 2.14 19.72 -11.15
CA ASN A 649 3.25 19.81 -10.18
C ASN A 649 2.78 20.15 -8.75
N GLN A 650 1.55 20.66 -8.58
CA GLN A 650 0.94 20.91 -7.27
C GLN A 650 -0.43 20.21 -7.18
N ARG A 651 -1.45 20.68 -7.91
CA ARG A 651 -2.76 20.00 -8.02
C ARG A 651 -3.65 20.57 -9.13
N VAL A 652 -4.20 19.69 -9.97
CA VAL A 652 -5.36 20.02 -10.82
C VAL A 652 -6.57 20.38 -9.96
N ALA A 653 -7.10 21.59 -10.13
CA ALA A 653 -8.30 22.06 -9.44
C ALA A 653 -9.60 21.77 -10.21
N GLY A 654 -9.51 21.49 -11.51
CA GLY A 654 -10.62 21.02 -12.32
C GLY A 654 -10.37 21.18 -13.82
N TYR A 655 -11.47 21.15 -14.59
CA TYR A 655 -11.43 21.22 -16.05
C TYR A 655 -12.38 22.29 -16.61
N PHE A 656 -11.99 22.94 -17.70
CA PHE A 656 -12.86 23.76 -18.54
C PHE A 656 -13.32 22.96 -19.75
N VAL A 657 -14.62 22.69 -19.86
CA VAL A 657 -15.22 21.99 -21.01
C VAL A 657 -15.86 23.00 -21.95
N TYR A 658 -15.42 23.00 -23.21
CA TYR A 658 -15.92 23.89 -24.26
C TYR A 658 -16.70 23.12 -25.32
N ARG A 659 -17.86 23.66 -25.74
CA ARG A 659 -18.66 23.22 -26.89
C ARG A 659 -18.62 24.31 -27.97
N ASP A 660 -18.14 23.98 -29.16
CA ASP A 660 -17.95 24.90 -30.30
C ASP A 660 -17.18 26.18 -29.92
N GLY A 661 -16.25 26.05 -28.97
CA GLY A 661 -15.45 27.16 -28.44
C GLY A 661 -16.16 28.04 -27.39
N GLN A 662 -17.38 27.71 -26.97
CA GLN A 662 -18.05 28.33 -25.81
C GLN A 662 -17.86 27.45 -24.58
N LEU A 663 -17.53 28.03 -23.43
CA LEU A 663 -17.45 27.29 -22.16
C LEU A 663 -18.86 26.81 -21.76
N VAL A 664 -19.01 25.52 -21.47
CA VAL A 664 -20.28 24.89 -21.07
C VAL A 664 -20.21 24.20 -19.70
N GLY A 665 -19.02 23.83 -19.22
CA GLY A 665 -18.85 23.12 -17.95
C GLY A 665 -17.53 23.45 -17.25
N GLN A 666 -17.56 23.32 -15.91
CA GLN A 666 -16.39 23.45 -15.03
C GLN A 666 -16.33 22.30 -13.99
N PRO A 667 -16.28 21.02 -14.40
CA PRO A 667 -16.22 19.90 -13.45
C PRO A 667 -14.86 19.82 -12.72
N ARG A 668 -14.87 19.25 -11.50
CA ARG A 668 -13.65 18.88 -10.77
C ARG A 668 -13.14 17.48 -11.13
N THR A 669 -14.02 16.59 -11.57
CA THR A 669 -13.71 15.22 -12.02
C THR A 669 -13.51 15.16 -13.55
N PRO A 670 -12.88 14.10 -14.09
CA PRO A 670 -12.60 13.97 -15.53
C PRO A 670 -13.82 13.49 -16.36
N SER A 671 -15.01 14.03 -16.06
CA SER A 671 -16.27 13.71 -16.74
C SER A 671 -17.20 14.91 -16.80
N PHE A 672 -18.03 15.01 -17.85
CA PHE A 672 -19.06 16.04 -17.99
C PHE A 672 -20.23 15.60 -18.87
N THR A 673 -21.45 15.73 -18.35
CA THR A 673 -22.69 15.57 -19.13
C THR A 673 -23.22 16.93 -19.57
N ASP A 674 -23.17 17.18 -20.88
CA ASP A 674 -23.76 18.36 -21.50
C ASP A 674 -25.21 18.07 -21.92
N THR A 675 -26.13 19.00 -21.67
CA THR A 675 -27.59 18.80 -21.80
C THR A 675 -28.29 19.98 -22.47
N GLY A 676 -29.50 19.75 -22.98
CA GLY A 676 -30.27 20.76 -23.72
C GLY A 676 -29.75 20.98 -25.14
N LEU A 677 -29.05 19.99 -25.70
CA LEU A 677 -28.57 19.98 -27.07
C LEU A 677 -29.73 19.88 -28.07
N ALA A 678 -29.49 20.31 -29.31
CA ALA A 678 -30.40 20.09 -30.42
C ALA A 678 -30.17 18.70 -31.04
N PRO A 679 -31.22 17.98 -31.47
CA PRO A 679 -31.09 16.71 -32.19
C PRO A 679 -30.44 16.85 -33.57
N ASP A 680 -29.90 15.75 -34.10
CA ASP A 680 -29.16 15.65 -35.38
C ASP A 680 -28.04 16.71 -35.56
N THR A 681 -27.55 17.29 -34.47
CA THR A 681 -26.65 18.45 -34.49
C THR A 681 -25.22 18.04 -34.15
N GLN A 682 -24.28 18.50 -34.95
CA GLN A 682 -22.86 18.24 -34.73
C GLN A 682 -22.28 19.30 -33.79
N TYR A 683 -21.58 18.84 -32.76
CA TYR A 683 -20.92 19.64 -31.73
C TYR A 683 -19.44 19.26 -31.67
N THR A 684 -18.58 20.25 -31.41
CA THR A 684 -17.14 20.04 -31.24
C THR A 684 -16.74 20.35 -29.81
N TYR A 685 -16.24 19.35 -29.09
CA TYR A 685 -15.84 19.48 -27.69
C TYR A 685 -14.32 19.52 -27.53
N THR A 686 -13.83 20.40 -26.65
CA THR A 686 -12.44 20.40 -26.16
C THR A 686 -12.42 20.61 -24.66
N VAL A 687 -11.48 19.96 -23.98
CA VAL A 687 -11.26 20.08 -22.53
C VAL A 687 -9.91 20.72 -22.26
N LYS A 688 -9.81 21.47 -21.18
CA LYS A 688 -8.55 21.93 -20.57
C LYS A 688 -8.56 21.62 -19.10
N ALA A 689 -7.44 21.25 -18.51
CA ALA A 689 -7.27 21.27 -17.06
C ALA A 689 -6.79 22.65 -16.60
N PHE A 690 -7.07 22.97 -15.34
CA PHE A 690 -6.52 24.12 -14.63
C PHE A 690 -6.19 23.73 -13.18
N ASP A 691 -5.18 24.38 -12.60
CA ASP A 691 -4.65 24.16 -11.26
C ASP A 691 -5.30 25.12 -10.22
N ALA A 692 -4.78 25.14 -8.99
CA ALA A 692 -5.14 26.17 -8.01
C ALA A 692 -4.66 27.58 -8.43
N SER A 693 -3.49 27.66 -9.07
CA SER A 693 -2.78 28.90 -9.38
C SER A 693 -3.35 29.67 -10.58
N ASN A 694 -4.35 29.09 -11.27
CA ASN A 694 -4.96 29.54 -12.52
C ASN A 694 -4.04 29.46 -13.75
N ASN A 695 -3.00 28.63 -13.71
CA ASN A 695 -2.34 28.15 -14.91
C ASN A 695 -3.28 27.16 -15.62
N VAL A 696 -3.30 27.20 -16.95
CA VAL A 696 -4.31 26.47 -17.75
C VAL A 696 -3.65 25.72 -18.88
N SER A 697 -3.93 24.42 -18.95
CA SER A 697 -3.41 23.53 -19.98
C SER A 697 -3.73 24.02 -21.40
N ALA A 698 -2.98 23.51 -22.37
CA ALA A 698 -3.44 23.54 -23.75
C ALA A 698 -4.74 22.70 -23.88
N ALA A 699 -5.52 22.99 -24.93
CA ALA A 699 -6.75 22.23 -25.19
C ALA A 699 -6.42 20.80 -25.61
N SER A 700 -7.26 19.86 -25.17
CA SER A 700 -7.32 18.49 -25.68
C SER A 700 -7.45 18.45 -27.20
N GLN A 701 -7.22 17.28 -27.80
CA GLN A 701 -7.71 17.04 -29.15
C GLN A 701 -9.26 17.21 -29.19
N PRO A 702 -9.82 17.77 -30.27
CA PRO A 702 -11.24 18.05 -30.36
C PRO A 702 -12.05 16.78 -30.66
N VAL A 703 -13.04 16.49 -29.81
CA VAL A 703 -14.01 15.41 -30.03
C VAL A 703 -15.19 15.96 -30.82
N ILE A 704 -15.41 15.44 -32.03
CA ILE A 704 -16.59 15.78 -32.82
C ILE A 704 -17.68 14.76 -32.53
N VAL A 705 -18.78 15.21 -31.96
CA VAL A 705 -19.94 14.40 -31.60
C VAL A 705 -21.13 14.86 -32.42
N ARG A 706 -22.03 13.95 -32.81
CA ARG A 706 -23.32 14.32 -33.37
C ARG A 706 -24.41 13.71 -32.50
N THR A 707 -25.32 14.54 -32.00
CA THR A 707 -26.52 14.06 -31.30
C THR A 707 -27.36 13.20 -32.23
N LEU A 708 -28.09 12.25 -31.66
CA LEU A 708 -29.02 11.42 -32.43
C LEU A 708 -30.14 12.28 -33.04
N GLU A 709 -30.79 11.77 -34.10
CA GLU A 709 -32.04 12.36 -34.57
C GLU A 709 -33.10 12.34 -33.45
N ASP A 710 -34.00 13.33 -33.44
CA ASP A 710 -35.22 13.20 -32.63
C ASP A 710 -36.07 12.05 -33.19
N SER A 711 -36.72 11.30 -32.30
CA SER A 711 -37.38 10.04 -32.60
C SER A 711 -38.29 10.13 -33.84
N VAL A 712 -37.98 9.30 -34.85
CA VAL A 712 -38.45 9.46 -36.24
C VAL A 712 -39.95 9.80 -36.34
N PRO A 713 -40.32 11.01 -36.81
CA PRO A 713 -41.72 11.45 -36.79
C PRO A 713 -42.64 10.61 -37.69
N GLY A 714 -43.58 9.88 -37.08
CA GLY A 714 -44.68 9.26 -37.83
C GLY A 714 -45.40 8.07 -37.20
N TYR A 715 -44.82 7.41 -36.19
CA TYR A 715 -45.42 6.25 -35.52
C TYR A 715 -45.74 6.54 -34.05
N ALA A 716 -46.75 5.85 -33.50
CA ALA A 716 -47.08 5.94 -32.09
C ALA A 716 -46.10 5.11 -31.25
N ALA A 717 -45.93 5.45 -29.97
CA ALA A 717 -45.25 4.57 -29.02
C ALA A 717 -45.98 3.22 -28.90
N TRP A 718 -45.24 2.17 -28.60
CA TRP A 718 -45.82 0.86 -28.27
C TRP A 718 -46.57 0.92 -26.93
N ASP A 719 -47.73 0.26 -26.88
CA ASP A 719 -48.61 0.17 -25.73
C ASP A 719 -49.05 -1.29 -25.57
N ALA A 720 -48.68 -1.91 -24.45
CA ALA A 720 -48.99 -3.30 -24.13
C ALA A 720 -50.51 -3.62 -24.16
N SER A 721 -51.37 -2.62 -23.96
CA SER A 721 -52.82 -2.77 -24.01
C SER A 721 -53.41 -2.69 -25.43
N THR A 722 -52.66 -2.16 -26.39
CA THR A 722 -53.10 -1.99 -27.78
C THR A 722 -52.91 -3.27 -28.61
N VAL A 723 -53.89 -3.57 -29.47
CA VAL A 723 -53.84 -4.67 -30.44
C VAL A 723 -53.23 -4.16 -31.74
N TYR A 724 -52.18 -4.82 -32.21
CA TYR A 724 -51.49 -4.51 -33.47
C TYR A 724 -51.69 -5.62 -34.51
N LEU A 725 -51.81 -5.21 -35.77
CA LEU A 725 -52.02 -6.08 -36.94
C LEU A 725 -50.79 -6.10 -37.84
N MET A 726 -50.72 -7.08 -38.75
CA MET A 726 -49.62 -7.21 -39.70
C MET A 726 -49.40 -5.93 -40.51
N GLY A 727 -48.22 -5.33 -40.36
CA GLY A 727 -47.83 -4.09 -41.05
C GLY A 727 -47.96 -2.81 -40.21
N ASP A 728 -48.63 -2.85 -39.06
CA ASP A 728 -48.67 -1.73 -38.11
C ASP A 728 -47.27 -1.43 -37.56
N ARG A 729 -47.06 -0.17 -37.16
CA ARG A 729 -45.73 0.36 -36.80
C ARG A 729 -45.77 1.16 -35.51
N VAL A 730 -44.75 0.96 -34.68
CA VAL A 730 -44.60 1.58 -33.36
C VAL A 730 -43.16 2.00 -33.10
N THR A 731 -42.95 2.90 -32.14
CA THR A 731 -41.64 3.16 -31.53
C THR A 731 -41.55 2.52 -30.14
N HIS A 732 -40.40 1.93 -29.81
CA HIS A 732 -40.08 1.39 -28.49
C HIS A 732 -38.58 1.43 -28.25
N LEU A 733 -38.13 1.90 -27.07
CA LEU A 733 -36.71 2.03 -26.70
C LEU A 733 -35.82 2.59 -27.82
N GLY A 734 -36.19 3.77 -28.35
CA GLY A 734 -35.49 4.46 -29.44
C GLY A 734 -35.61 3.84 -30.85
N ASN A 735 -36.17 2.63 -30.95
CA ASN A 735 -36.23 1.84 -32.18
C ASN A 735 -37.63 1.81 -32.79
N ALA A 736 -37.72 1.60 -34.10
CA ALA A 736 -38.97 1.49 -34.84
C ALA A 736 -39.25 0.02 -35.20
N TYR A 737 -40.46 -0.45 -34.88
CA TYR A 737 -40.84 -1.84 -35.08
C TYR A 737 -42.10 -1.97 -35.94
N ARG A 738 -42.15 -3.05 -36.74
CA ARG A 738 -43.29 -3.48 -37.54
C ARG A 738 -43.85 -4.79 -37.02
N ALA A 739 -45.16 -4.89 -36.85
CA ALA A 739 -45.81 -6.15 -36.50
C ALA A 739 -45.82 -7.10 -37.71
N LYS A 740 -45.25 -8.30 -37.56
CA LYS A 740 -45.21 -9.36 -38.59
C LYS A 740 -46.52 -10.14 -38.68
N TRP A 741 -47.29 -10.17 -37.59
CA TRP A 741 -48.61 -10.77 -37.44
C TRP A 741 -49.35 -10.11 -36.27
N TRP A 742 -50.55 -10.61 -35.92
CA TRP A 742 -51.34 -10.11 -34.79
C TRP A 742 -50.56 -10.21 -33.46
N THR A 743 -50.59 -9.17 -32.64
CA THR A 743 -50.01 -9.17 -31.28
C THR A 743 -50.73 -8.17 -30.36
N GLN A 744 -50.69 -8.46 -29.06
CA GLN A 744 -51.10 -7.57 -27.97
C GLN A 744 -50.26 -7.96 -26.74
N GLY A 745 -49.59 -7.00 -26.09
CA GLY A 745 -48.79 -7.25 -24.89
C GLY A 745 -47.39 -7.85 -25.11
N ASP A 746 -47.06 -8.37 -26.29
CA ASP A 746 -45.67 -8.77 -26.60
C ASP A 746 -44.80 -7.54 -26.83
N GLU A 747 -43.72 -7.39 -26.06
CA GLU A 747 -42.85 -6.21 -26.08
C GLU A 747 -41.83 -6.25 -27.25
N PRO A 748 -41.69 -5.18 -28.06
CA PRO A 748 -40.73 -5.14 -29.16
C PRO A 748 -39.26 -5.33 -28.71
N GLY A 749 -38.45 -5.98 -29.56
CA GLY A 749 -37.04 -6.25 -29.29
C GLY A 749 -36.74 -7.42 -28.33
N THR A 750 -37.66 -7.75 -27.42
CA THR A 750 -37.42 -8.77 -26.36
C THR A 750 -37.27 -10.22 -26.85
N GLN A 751 -37.68 -10.54 -28.07
CA GLN A 751 -37.70 -11.90 -28.60
C GLN A 751 -37.20 -11.95 -30.06
N GLN A 752 -36.10 -12.65 -30.31
CA GLN A 752 -35.51 -12.84 -31.65
C GLN A 752 -36.51 -13.32 -32.72
N TRP A 753 -37.47 -14.15 -32.32
CA TRP A 753 -38.51 -14.72 -33.19
C TRP A 753 -39.94 -14.26 -32.83
N GLY A 754 -40.09 -13.26 -31.96
CA GLY A 754 -41.38 -12.70 -31.53
C GLY A 754 -42.14 -11.99 -32.65
N PRO A 755 -43.30 -11.36 -32.36
CA PRO A 755 -44.16 -10.77 -33.39
C PRO A 755 -43.60 -9.53 -34.07
N TRP A 756 -42.58 -8.89 -33.51
CA TRP A 756 -42.01 -7.64 -34.00
C TRP A 756 -40.81 -7.82 -34.95
N GLU A 757 -40.65 -6.90 -35.88
CA GLU A 757 -39.55 -6.78 -36.84
C GLU A 757 -38.95 -5.38 -36.68
N LEU A 758 -37.62 -5.26 -36.53
CA LEU A 758 -36.94 -3.97 -36.52
C LEU A 758 -36.98 -3.35 -37.93
N ILE A 759 -37.30 -2.05 -38.04
CA ILE A 759 -37.50 -1.37 -39.34
C ILE A 759 -36.87 0.04 -39.45
N ASN A 760 -36.02 0.41 -38.49
CA ASN A 760 -35.06 1.51 -38.59
C ASN A 760 -33.68 0.97 -39.06
#